data_AF-A0A2N2ZCK4-F1
#
_entry.id   AF-A0A2N2ZCK4-F1
#
_cell.length_a   1.000
_cell.length_b   1.000
_cell.length_c   1.000
_cell.angle_alpha   90.00
_cell.angle_beta   90.00
_cell.angle_gamma   90.00
#
_symmetry.space_group_name_H-M   'P 1'
#
loop_
_entity.id
_entity.type
_entity.pdbx_description
1 polymer ?
#
loop_
_entity_poly.entity_id
_entity_poly.type
_entity_poly.pdbx_seq_one_letter_code
_entity_poly.pdbx_strand_id
1 'polypeptide(L)'
;MNKITAKIALLILFIVLIFQSCATFQTKIDRKLQTPNLLKNKTPKHSFYLIGDAGNLDESSVNKLSGFKELLKKSGDNDYLIFLGDNIYPSGLVKKDHLLRAQTEQRINLQLDLAKSFKGKTVFIPGNHDWYNDGVDGLDREADYIKEQLGSKNAFLPKNGCPIASLSVSDNVQLIVVDTQWFLEDWDQHPEINTRCGQISTREDFFLAVEDEINDNQGKTVILAMHHPMFTNGSHGGFFDAKSHLFPLGSKMPLPVVGSLANQVRGTGGISIQDRQSRQYQNLMNRLEIIARRADKIILVSGHEHSLQLINDNGLTQVVSGSGSKKSAVALGNNGVFASGKQGFTVMDVFENGQSDVRFYEFNQTENPIFESQIFPAYQAKASKGDEQFPQNIKTSVYTKEETQKSKFFKSVWGNHYRDLYGQEITAQIALLDTLFGGLKPVRQGGGHQTRSLKLVAENGDEYTMRALKKSAVQLFQTVAFKDKYVIEEFKNTPAERLVLDFYTASHPYAALAVTDLADAAGVLHTKPMLYYVPKQSVLGDFNGVFGDELYLIEKKIKEDQSGEAFDGADDIESTSDLFERLQKDEKYKVDEKAFIRARLFDMLIGDWDRHGDQWRWAEIKQANGDRIFKPVPRDRDQAFSNFDGNLFNALRKMVGASNQFQVYDDNLKNLKWMNNAGITLDRTLLKNSTLEDWLAEATQIQQSVTDTSIQTAFSKLPSEIQGSETDEIIQKLKGRRGNLPDIARRYY
;
A
#
# COMPACT_ATOMS: atom_id res chain seq x y z
N MET A 1 -46.59 -1.62 40.38
CA MET A 1 -46.87 -1.57 38.93
C MET A 1 -48.03 -2.51 38.62
N ASN A 2 -49.11 -2.00 37.99
CA ASN A 2 -50.26 -2.83 37.64
C ASN A 2 -49.85 -3.89 36.58
N LYS A 3 -50.33 -5.13 36.71
CA LYS A 3 -50.00 -6.24 35.77
C LYS A 3 -50.28 -5.87 34.29
N ILE A 4 -51.25 -4.99 34.06
CA ILE A 4 -51.61 -4.47 32.74
C ILE A 4 -50.50 -3.54 32.20
N THR A 5 -49.99 -2.64 33.02
CA THR A 5 -48.91 -1.70 32.65
C THR A 5 -47.61 -2.45 32.34
N ALA A 6 -47.30 -3.51 33.09
CA ALA A 6 -46.15 -4.38 32.82
C ALA A 6 -46.29 -5.16 31.50
N LYS A 7 -47.49 -5.67 31.18
CA LYS A 7 -47.77 -6.36 29.91
C LYS A 7 -47.71 -5.41 28.71
N ILE A 8 -48.22 -4.19 28.84
CA ILE A 8 -48.14 -3.17 27.80
C ILE A 8 -46.70 -2.73 27.57
N ALA A 9 -45.91 -2.51 28.64
CA ALA A 9 -44.49 -2.20 28.52
C ALA A 9 -43.70 -3.34 27.86
N LEU A 10 -43.99 -4.61 28.20
CA LEU A 10 -43.38 -5.77 27.53
C LEU A 10 -43.78 -5.86 26.07
N LEU A 11 -45.03 -5.57 25.73
CA LEU A 11 -45.52 -5.58 24.35
C LEU A 11 -44.89 -4.45 23.53
N ILE A 12 -44.76 -3.25 24.09
CA ILE A 12 -44.08 -2.12 23.45
C ILE A 12 -42.59 -2.43 23.28
N LEU A 13 -41.92 -2.97 24.30
CA LEU A 13 -40.52 -3.40 24.20
C LEU A 13 -40.35 -4.49 23.12
N PHE A 14 -41.27 -5.46 23.06
CA PHE A 14 -41.29 -6.52 22.05
C PHE A 14 -41.52 -5.96 20.63
N ILE A 15 -42.45 -5.01 20.48
CA ILE A 15 -42.72 -4.32 19.22
C ILE A 15 -41.50 -3.49 18.78
N VAL A 16 -40.87 -2.76 19.70
CA VAL A 16 -39.65 -1.98 19.43
C VAL A 16 -38.51 -2.90 19.01
N LEU A 17 -38.32 -4.05 19.68
CA LEU A 17 -37.31 -5.05 19.31
C LEU A 17 -37.57 -5.68 17.94
N ILE A 18 -38.83 -5.88 17.55
CA ILE A 18 -39.21 -6.36 16.20
C ILE A 18 -38.90 -5.32 15.13
N PHE A 19 -39.21 -4.04 15.39
CA PHE A 19 -38.95 -2.95 14.45
C PHE A 19 -37.47 -2.53 14.36
N GLN A 20 -36.61 -3.04 15.23
CA GLN A 20 -35.14 -2.82 15.16
C GLN A 20 -34.43 -3.79 14.20
N SER A 21 -35.04 -4.90 13.81
CA SER A 21 -34.42 -5.91 12.93
C SER A 21 -34.49 -5.50 11.45
N CYS A 22 -33.62 -4.60 11.01
CA CYS A 22 -33.51 -4.20 9.60
C CYS A 22 -32.85 -5.27 8.71
N ALA A 23 -32.30 -6.37 9.25
CA ALA A 23 -31.68 -7.45 8.48
C ALA A 23 -32.73 -8.49 8.04
N THR A 24 -32.73 -8.85 6.75
CA THR A 24 -33.67 -9.84 6.18
C THR A 24 -32.99 -10.65 5.07
N PHE A 25 -33.62 -11.75 4.64
CA PHE A 25 -33.15 -12.54 3.49
C PHE A 25 -33.54 -11.93 2.12
N GLN A 26 -34.34 -10.87 2.12
CA GLN A 26 -34.86 -10.25 0.90
C GLN A 26 -33.85 -9.29 0.30
N THR A 27 -33.91 -9.16 -1.03
CA THR A 27 -33.09 -8.21 -1.78
C THR A 27 -33.50 -6.77 -1.48
N LYS A 28 -32.50 -5.93 -1.19
CA LYS A 28 -32.62 -4.49 -0.91
C LYS A 28 -31.67 -3.74 -1.82
N ILE A 29 -32.15 -2.64 -2.40
CA ILE A 29 -31.42 -1.82 -3.38
C ILE A 29 -31.63 -0.36 -3.01
N ASP A 30 -30.56 0.42 -2.95
CA ASP A 30 -30.70 1.87 -3.07
C ASP A 30 -30.94 2.23 -4.54
N ARG A 31 -32.21 2.54 -4.86
CA ARG A 31 -32.64 2.83 -6.24
C ARG A 31 -31.99 4.09 -6.82
N LYS A 32 -31.41 4.97 -6.00
CA LYS A 32 -30.69 6.16 -6.50
C LYS A 32 -29.36 5.80 -7.15
N LEU A 33 -28.79 4.65 -6.80
CA LEU A 33 -27.45 4.20 -7.19
C LEU A 33 -27.50 3.01 -8.18
N GLN A 34 -28.70 2.63 -8.62
CA GLN A 34 -28.89 1.63 -9.66
C GLN A 34 -28.71 2.26 -11.04
N THR A 35 -27.88 1.65 -11.88
CA THR A 35 -27.66 2.10 -13.26
C THR A 35 -28.25 1.07 -14.23
N PRO A 36 -29.38 1.35 -14.91
CA PRO A 36 -29.98 0.39 -15.84
C PRO A 36 -29.19 0.25 -17.14
N ASN A 37 -29.03 -0.96 -17.67
CA ASN A 37 -28.49 -1.30 -19.00
C ASN A 37 -26.99 -1.03 -19.20
N LEU A 38 -26.13 -1.55 -18.31
CA LEU A 38 -24.68 -1.32 -18.37
C LEU A 38 -23.99 -1.97 -19.58
N LEU A 39 -24.56 -3.04 -20.14
CA LEU A 39 -23.94 -3.87 -21.18
C LEU A 39 -24.45 -3.66 -22.61
N LYS A 40 -25.23 -2.62 -22.91
CA LYS A 40 -25.64 -2.40 -24.31
C LYS A 40 -24.40 -2.04 -25.16
N ASN A 41 -23.92 -3.03 -25.92
CA ASN A 41 -22.89 -2.97 -26.97
C ASN A 41 -21.42 -2.83 -26.50
N LYS A 42 -21.04 -3.35 -25.32
CA LYS A 42 -19.64 -3.35 -24.87
C LYS A 42 -19.17 -4.76 -24.49
N THR A 43 -17.98 -5.14 -24.96
CA THR A 43 -17.34 -6.42 -24.61
C THR A 43 -16.30 -6.15 -23.53
N PRO A 44 -16.34 -6.84 -22.37
CA PRO A 44 -15.36 -6.67 -21.32
C PRO A 44 -13.98 -7.16 -21.77
N LYS A 45 -12.91 -6.54 -21.24
CA LYS A 45 -11.52 -6.98 -21.46
C LYS A 45 -11.20 -8.19 -20.59
N HIS A 46 -11.69 -8.14 -19.35
CA HIS A 46 -11.62 -9.22 -18.37
C HIS A 46 -12.93 -9.29 -17.58
N SER A 47 -13.44 -10.50 -17.37
CA SER A 47 -14.52 -10.78 -16.42
C SER A 47 -13.99 -11.60 -15.24
N PHE A 48 -14.41 -11.22 -14.04
CA PHE A 48 -14.09 -11.86 -12.77
C PHE A 48 -15.37 -12.48 -12.20
N TYR A 49 -15.43 -13.80 -12.19
CA TYR A 49 -16.51 -14.59 -11.61
C TYR A 49 -16.15 -14.89 -10.16
N LEU A 50 -16.95 -14.39 -9.23
CA LEU A 50 -16.66 -14.36 -7.80
C LEU A 50 -17.67 -15.24 -7.06
N ILE A 51 -17.18 -16.16 -6.24
CA ILE A 51 -18.02 -17.02 -5.38
C ILE A 51 -17.24 -17.40 -4.11
N GLY A 52 -17.78 -17.14 -2.94
CA GLY A 52 -17.22 -17.51 -1.63
C GLY A 52 -18.13 -18.45 -0.86
N ASP A 53 -17.58 -19.10 0.16
CA ASP A 53 -18.32 -19.95 1.11
C ASP A 53 -19.06 -21.09 0.41
N ALA A 54 -18.43 -21.67 -0.60
CA ALA A 54 -18.97 -22.78 -1.40
C ALA A 54 -18.67 -24.16 -0.78
N GLY A 55 -17.94 -24.24 0.33
CA GLY A 55 -17.48 -25.52 0.90
C GLY A 55 -18.54 -26.41 1.54
N ASN A 56 -19.82 -26.04 1.51
CA ASN A 56 -20.93 -26.87 1.98
C ASN A 56 -21.91 -27.22 0.85
N LEU A 57 -21.47 -27.06 -0.42
CA LEU A 57 -22.17 -27.62 -1.57
C LEU A 57 -22.26 -29.14 -1.43
N ASP A 58 -23.39 -29.68 -1.87
CA ASP A 58 -23.67 -31.11 -1.95
C ASP A 58 -24.20 -31.48 -3.35
N GLU A 59 -24.44 -32.77 -3.60
CA GLU A 59 -24.97 -33.24 -4.90
C GLU A 59 -26.32 -32.59 -5.25
N SER A 60 -27.15 -32.27 -4.25
CA SER A 60 -28.43 -31.58 -4.46
C SER A 60 -28.24 -30.13 -4.95
N SER A 61 -27.08 -29.55 -4.64
CA SER A 61 -26.70 -28.18 -5.01
C SER A 61 -26.22 -28.07 -6.46
N VAL A 62 -25.77 -29.17 -7.09
CA VAL A 62 -25.30 -29.19 -8.49
C VAL A 62 -26.38 -28.70 -9.46
N ASN A 63 -27.64 -29.10 -9.24
CA ASN A 63 -28.76 -28.65 -10.08
C ASN A 63 -29.03 -27.14 -9.95
N LYS A 64 -28.76 -26.58 -8.77
CA LYS A 64 -28.96 -25.14 -8.52
C LYS A 64 -27.91 -24.30 -9.23
N LEU A 65 -26.69 -24.81 -9.38
CA LEU A 65 -25.54 -24.13 -10.00
C LEU A 65 -25.56 -24.14 -11.54
N SER A 66 -26.60 -24.69 -12.16
CA SER A 66 -26.72 -24.79 -13.62
C SER A 66 -26.55 -23.44 -14.34
N GLY A 67 -27.15 -22.37 -13.81
CA GLY A 67 -27.01 -21.04 -14.41
C GLY A 67 -25.58 -20.50 -14.32
N PHE A 68 -24.92 -20.70 -13.18
CA PHE A 68 -23.51 -20.34 -13.02
C PHE A 68 -22.61 -21.12 -13.99
N LYS A 69 -22.79 -22.44 -14.09
CA LYS A 69 -22.01 -23.30 -15.00
C LYS A 69 -22.19 -22.87 -16.47
N GLU A 70 -23.39 -22.49 -16.88
CA GLU A 70 -23.63 -21.98 -18.24
C GLU A 70 -22.96 -20.63 -18.49
N LEU A 71 -22.91 -19.74 -17.48
CA LEU A 71 -22.15 -18.49 -17.58
C LEU A 71 -20.64 -18.71 -17.65
N LEU A 72 -20.10 -19.67 -16.89
CA LEU A 72 -18.68 -20.05 -16.94
C LEU A 72 -18.28 -20.59 -18.32
N LYS A 73 -19.14 -21.38 -18.99
CA LYS A 73 -18.88 -21.87 -20.36
C LYS A 73 -18.77 -20.76 -21.41
N LYS A 74 -19.43 -19.62 -21.17
CA LYS A 74 -19.43 -18.43 -22.04
C LYS A 74 -18.23 -17.50 -21.79
N SER A 75 -17.42 -17.77 -20.77
CA SER A 75 -16.21 -17.00 -20.47
C SER A 75 -15.15 -17.10 -21.57
N GLY A 76 -14.26 -16.10 -21.60
CA GLY A 76 -13.04 -16.09 -22.40
C GLY A 76 -11.82 -16.60 -21.64
N ASP A 77 -10.76 -16.88 -22.38
CA ASP A 77 -9.50 -17.43 -21.82
C ASP A 77 -8.75 -16.45 -20.91
N ASN A 78 -9.09 -15.16 -21.00
CA ASN A 78 -8.49 -14.08 -20.20
C ASN A 78 -9.30 -13.72 -18.93
N ASP A 79 -10.39 -14.44 -18.68
CA ASP A 79 -11.26 -14.24 -17.53
C ASP A 79 -10.74 -15.00 -16.30
N TYR A 80 -11.26 -14.62 -15.13
CA TYR A 80 -10.88 -15.22 -13.85
C TYR A 80 -12.09 -15.77 -13.11
N LEU A 81 -11.96 -16.97 -12.57
CA LEU A 81 -12.87 -17.54 -11.57
C LEU A 81 -12.15 -17.51 -10.22
N ILE A 82 -12.71 -16.78 -9.26
CA ILE A 82 -12.12 -16.61 -7.94
C ILE A 82 -13.05 -17.20 -6.88
N PHE A 83 -12.55 -18.23 -6.19
CA PHE A 83 -13.17 -18.76 -4.98
C PHE A 83 -12.66 -17.98 -3.76
N LEU A 84 -13.56 -17.24 -3.11
CA LEU A 84 -13.25 -16.24 -2.08
C LEU A 84 -13.18 -16.83 -0.66
N GLY A 85 -12.69 -18.05 -0.50
CA GLY A 85 -12.50 -18.73 0.79
C GLY A 85 -13.70 -19.51 1.31
N ASP A 86 -13.44 -20.23 2.40
CA ASP A 86 -14.31 -21.25 2.97
C ASP A 86 -14.65 -22.33 1.93
N ASN A 87 -13.59 -22.86 1.34
CA ASN A 87 -13.63 -23.85 0.27
C ASN A 87 -14.09 -25.21 0.81
N ILE A 88 -13.84 -25.54 2.07
CA ILE A 88 -14.29 -26.79 2.68
C ILE A 88 -14.77 -26.58 4.13
N TYR A 89 -16.07 -26.79 4.37
CA TYR A 89 -16.60 -26.82 5.74
C TYR A 89 -16.48 -28.22 6.36
N PRO A 90 -16.55 -28.32 7.70
CA PRO A 90 -16.32 -27.24 8.66
C PRO A 90 -14.83 -27.02 8.95
N SER A 91 -13.92 -27.83 8.39
CA SER A 91 -12.50 -27.81 8.78
C SER A 91 -11.61 -28.34 7.66
N GLY A 92 -11.50 -27.57 6.57
CA GLY A 92 -10.55 -27.76 5.48
C GLY A 92 -10.46 -29.17 4.89
N LEU A 93 -9.37 -29.42 4.17
CA LEU A 93 -9.07 -30.75 3.66
C LEU A 93 -8.32 -31.60 4.69
N VAL A 94 -8.93 -32.68 5.19
CA VAL A 94 -8.33 -33.59 6.19
C VAL A 94 -7.21 -34.48 5.62
N LYS A 95 -6.38 -35.06 6.51
CA LYS A 95 -5.33 -36.04 6.17
C LYS A 95 -5.89 -37.24 5.41
N LYS A 96 -5.06 -37.89 4.58
CA LYS A 96 -5.48 -39.00 3.69
C LYS A 96 -6.09 -40.19 4.43
N ASP A 97 -5.65 -40.45 5.66
CA ASP A 97 -6.08 -41.53 6.54
C ASP A 97 -7.29 -41.16 7.44
N HIS A 98 -7.75 -39.90 7.39
CA HIS A 98 -8.87 -39.45 8.22
C HIS A 98 -10.22 -39.95 7.68
N LEU A 99 -11.13 -40.34 8.58
CA LEU A 99 -12.45 -40.91 8.25
C LEU A 99 -13.31 -40.00 7.35
N LEU A 100 -13.13 -38.69 7.44
CA LEU A 100 -13.88 -37.69 6.66
C LEU A 100 -13.24 -37.32 5.31
N ARG A 101 -12.10 -37.94 4.94
CA ARG A 101 -11.35 -37.56 3.73
C ARG A 101 -12.21 -37.57 2.46
N ALA A 102 -12.96 -38.64 2.24
CA ALA A 102 -13.84 -38.77 1.08
C ALA A 102 -14.91 -37.66 1.02
N GLN A 103 -15.46 -37.28 2.18
CA GLN A 103 -16.46 -36.21 2.27
C GLN A 103 -15.86 -34.83 1.96
N THR A 104 -14.68 -34.53 2.51
CA THR A 104 -13.99 -33.25 2.24
C THR A 104 -13.52 -33.15 0.79
N GLU A 105 -13.05 -34.26 0.18
CA GLU A 105 -12.72 -34.32 -1.24
C GLU A 105 -13.97 -34.11 -2.11
N GLN A 106 -15.10 -34.74 -1.77
CA GLN A 106 -16.35 -34.55 -2.50
C GLN A 106 -16.76 -33.06 -2.53
N ARG A 107 -16.66 -32.36 -1.40
CA ARG A 107 -16.99 -30.93 -1.28
C ARG A 107 -16.14 -30.04 -2.21
N ILE A 108 -14.82 -30.26 -2.22
CA ILE A 108 -13.95 -29.48 -3.11
C ILE A 108 -14.08 -29.90 -4.57
N ASN A 109 -14.33 -31.19 -4.85
CA ASN A 109 -14.51 -31.68 -6.22
C ASN A 109 -15.71 -31.03 -6.93
N LEU A 110 -16.79 -30.71 -6.21
CA LEU A 110 -17.92 -29.96 -6.78
C LEU A 110 -17.52 -28.57 -7.28
N GLN A 111 -16.60 -27.89 -6.58
CA GLN A 111 -16.06 -26.60 -7.00
C GLN A 111 -15.04 -26.76 -8.13
N LEU A 112 -14.20 -27.79 -8.06
CA LEU A 112 -13.27 -28.14 -9.13
C LEU A 112 -13.99 -28.49 -10.44
N ASP A 113 -15.18 -29.09 -10.39
CA ASP A 113 -16.00 -29.36 -11.58
C ASP A 113 -16.52 -28.08 -12.24
N LEU A 114 -16.82 -27.04 -11.45
CA LEU A 114 -17.12 -25.71 -11.99
C LEU A 114 -15.87 -25.11 -12.62
N ALA A 115 -14.73 -25.16 -11.92
CA ALA A 115 -13.45 -24.65 -12.41
C ALA A 115 -13.00 -25.33 -13.70
N LYS A 116 -13.14 -26.65 -13.83
CA LYS A 116 -12.83 -27.42 -15.05
C LYS A 116 -13.75 -27.07 -16.22
N SER A 117 -14.93 -26.50 -15.97
CA SER A 117 -15.84 -26.01 -17.02
C SER A 117 -15.57 -24.57 -17.46
N PHE A 118 -14.70 -23.87 -16.75
CA PHE A 118 -14.27 -22.50 -17.03
C PHE A 118 -13.05 -22.51 -17.94
N LYS A 119 -13.03 -21.65 -18.97
CA LYS A 119 -11.92 -21.59 -19.94
C LYS A 119 -10.76 -20.72 -19.47
N GLY A 120 -11.06 -19.73 -18.64
CA GLY A 120 -10.07 -18.82 -18.08
C GLY A 120 -9.26 -19.40 -16.93
N LYS A 121 -8.69 -18.52 -16.12
CA LYS A 121 -7.81 -18.87 -14.99
C LYS A 121 -8.62 -18.97 -13.70
N THR A 122 -8.46 -20.07 -12.96
CA THR A 122 -9.09 -20.24 -11.64
C THR A 122 -8.11 -19.93 -10.51
N VAL A 123 -8.57 -19.23 -9.48
CA VAL A 123 -7.84 -18.93 -8.25
C VAL A 123 -8.72 -19.24 -7.04
N PHE A 124 -8.22 -20.06 -6.12
CA PHE A 124 -8.79 -20.28 -4.80
C PHE A 124 -8.03 -19.44 -3.77
N ILE A 125 -8.76 -18.83 -2.86
CA ILE A 125 -8.25 -18.10 -1.69
C ILE A 125 -8.70 -18.87 -0.45
N PRO A 126 -7.91 -18.97 0.62
CA PRO A 126 -8.36 -19.58 1.88
C PRO A 126 -9.31 -18.66 2.67
N GLY A 127 -10.29 -19.29 3.31
CA GLY A 127 -11.09 -18.69 4.40
C GLY A 127 -10.77 -19.31 5.74
N ASN A 128 -11.46 -18.89 6.80
CA ASN A 128 -11.15 -19.35 8.14
C ASN A 128 -11.41 -20.86 8.33
N HIS A 129 -12.40 -21.44 7.64
CA HIS A 129 -12.65 -22.87 7.73
C HIS A 129 -11.58 -23.73 7.07
N ASP A 130 -10.84 -23.19 6.11
CA ASP A 130 -9.75 -23.89 5.43
C ASP A 130 -8.51 -23.98 6.35
N TRP A 131 -8.34 -23.00 7.25
CA TRP A 131 -7.30 -22.95 8.28
C TRP A 131 -7.54 -23.88 9.48
N TYR A 132 -8.79 -24.22 9.81
CA TYR A 132 -9.14 -24.94 11.05
C TYR A 132 -8.56 -26.37 11.18
N ASN A 133 -7.96 -26.89 10.12
CA ASN A 133 -7.43 -28.25 10.08
C ASN A 133 -5.91 -28.27 9.91
N ASP A 134 -5.18 -28.12 11.02
CA ASP A 134 -3.70 -28.06 11.10
C ASP A 134 -3.07 -26.75 10.57
N GLY A 135 -3.82 -25.65 10.46
CA GLY A 135 -3.27 -24.36 10.03
C GLY A 135 -2.58 -24.44 8.66
N VAL A 136 -1.34 -23.96 8.57
CA VAL A 136 -0.56 -23.91 7.33
C VAL A 136 -0.39 -25.28 6.66
N ASP A 137 -0.19 -26.36 7.42
CA ASP A 137 -0.07 -27.71 6.87
C ASP A 137 -1.38 -28.19 6.22
N GLY A 138 -2.51 -27.79 6.81
CA GLY A 138 -3.84 -28.02 6.25
C GLY A 138 -4.06 -27.30 4.94
N LEU A 139 -3.71 -26.01 4.93
CA LEU A 139 -3.79 -25.17 3.74
C LEU A 139 -2.91 -25.68 2.61
N ASP A 140 -1.67 -26.07 2.90
CA ASP A 140 -0.77 -26.63 1.89
C ASP A 140 -1.33 -27.92 1.30
N ARG A 141 -1.89 -28.79 2.15
CA ARG A 141 -2.56 -30.02 1.72
C ARG A 141 -3.76 -29.74 0.81
N GLU A 142 -4.58 -28.74 1.13
CA GLU A 142 -5.69 -28.31 0.29
C GLU A 142 -5.21 -27.68 -1.03
N ALA A 143 -4.24 -26.77 -0.94
CA ALA A 143 -3.64 -26.08 -2.07
C ALA A 143 -3.00 -27.07 -3.05
N ASP A 144 -2.28 -28.07 -2.57
CA ASP A 144 -1.64 -29.09 -3.39
C ASP A 144 -2.67 -29.96 -4.11
N TYR A 145 -3.75 -30.34 -3.42
CA TYR A 145 -4.86 -31.06 -4.04
C TYR A 145 -5.50 -30.23 -5.17
N ILE A 146 -5.79 -28.95 -4.93
CA ILE A 146 -6.39 -28.06 -5.93
C ILE A 146 -5.44 -27.83 -7.13
N LYS A 147 -4.16 -27.56 -6.87
CA LYS A 147 -3.14 -27.36 -7.91
C LYS A 147 -2.97 -28.61 -8.78
N GLU A 148 -2.96 -29.80 -8.17
CA GLU A 148 -2.88 -31.07 -8.89
C GLU A 148 -4.10 -31.27 -9.79
N GLN A 149 -5.31 -31.04 -9.27
CA GLN A 149 -6.56 -31.23 -10.01
C GLN A 149 -6.76 -30.25 -11.16
N LEU A 150 -6.18 -29.05 -11.08
CA LEU A 150 -6.28 -28.00 -12.11
C LEU A 150 -5.02 -27.85 -12.98
N GLY A 151 -3.92 -28.55 -12.64
CA GLY A 151 -2.66 -28.46 -13.37
C GLY A 151 -2.01 -27.07 -13.35
N SER A 152 -2.31 -26.23 -12.36
CA SER A 152 -1.84 -24.85 -12.28
C SER A 152 -1.26 -24.51 -10.91
N LYS A 153 -0.02 -24.01 -10.88
CA LYS A 153 0.64 -23.55 -9.65
C LYS A 153 -0.01 -22.31 -9.04
N ASN A 154 -0.80 -21.56 -9.81
CA ASN A 154 -1.50 -20.36 -9.38
C ASN A 154 -2.98 -20.63 -9.05
N ALA A 155 -3.40 -21.90 -9.01
CA ALA A 155 -4.77 -22.27 -8.69
C ALA A 155 -5.16 -22.01 -7.23
N PHE A 156 -4.20 -21.86 -6.32
CA PHE A 156 -4.43 -21.52 -4.92
C PHE A 156 -3.45 -20.42 -4.51
N LEU A 157 -3.97 -19.30 -4.03
CA LEU A 157 -3.21 -18.12 -3.64
C LEU A 157 -3.71 -17.58 -2.28
N PRO A 158 -2.83 -17.06 -1.43
CA PRO A 158 -1.37 -16.99 -1.62
C PRO A 158 -0.68 -18.36 -1.49
N LYS A 159 0.60 -18.43 -1.87
CA LYS A 159 1.37 -19.69 -1.85
C LYS A 159 2.02 -19.89 -0.48
N ASN A 160 2.26 -21.15 -0.11
CA ASN A 160 3.08 -21.58 1.03
C ASN A 160 2.59 -21.04 2.40
N GLY A 161 1.29 -20.78 2.54
CA GLY A 161 0.70 -20.19 3.75
C GLY A 161 1.07 -18.73 3.98
N CYS A 162 1.56 -18.02 2.96
CA CYS A 162 1.92 -16.61 3.08
C CYS A 162 0.70 -15.68 2.98
N PRO A 163 0.81 -14.43 3.45
CA PRO A 163 -0.37 -13.58 3.59
C PRO A 163 -0.77 -12.82 2.33
N ILE A 164 0.10 -12.77 1.31
CA ILE A 164 -0.14 -11.96 0.11
C ILE A 164 0.40 -12.67 -1.13
N ALA A 165 -0.32 -12.54 -2.24
CA ALA A 165 0.18 -12.84 -3.58
C ALA A 165 -0.32 -11.79 -4.57
N SER A 166 0.51 -11.45 -5.54
CA SER A 166 0.19 -10.47 -6.57
C SER A 166 0.25 -11.12 -7.95
N LEU A 167 -0.77 -10.88 -8.78
CA LEU A 167 -0.89 -11.43 -10.12
C LEU A 167 -1.23 -10.32 -11.12
N SER A 168 -0.31 -10.07 -12.05
CA SER A 168 -0.60 -9.19 -13.18
C SER A 168 -1.61 -9.85 -14.11
N VAL A 169 -2.80 -9.25 -14.21
CA VAL A 169 -3.88 -9.72 -15.09
C VAL A 169 -3.65 -9.20 -16.50
N SER A 170 -3.30 -7.92 -16.61
CA SER A 170 -2.84 -7.24 -17.82
C SER A 170 -2.07 -5.97 -17.45
N ASP A 171 -1.64 -5.19 -18.44
CA ASP A 171 -0.95 -3.92 -18.23
C ASP A 171 -1.80 -2.91 -17.43
N ASN A 172 -3.14 -3.06 -17.47
CA ASN A 172 -4.08 -2.12 -16.85
C ASN A 172 -4.87 -2.74 -15.68
N VAL A 173 -4.66 -4.01 -15.33
CA VAL A 173 -5.40 -4.69 -14.25
C VAL A 173 -4.44 -5.52 -13.39
N GLN A 174 -4.55 -5.36 -12.07
CA GLN A 174 -3.79 -6.12 -11.09
C GLN A 174 -4.73 -6.86 -10.14
N LEU A 175 -4.48 -8.13 -9.88
CA LEU A 175 -5.13 -8.89 -8.82
C LEU A 175 -4.16 -9.06 -7.65
N ILE A 176 -4.51 -8.50 -6.49
CA ILE A 176 -3.79 -8.70 -5.22
C ILE A 176 -4.67 -9.58 -4.35
N VAL A 177 -4.14 -10.73 -3.92
CA VAL A 177 -4.80 -11.70 -3.05
C VAL A 177 -4.21 -11.59 -1.66
N VAL A 178 -5.07 -11.43 -0.65
CA VAL A 178 -4.67 -11.35 0.76
C VAL A 178 -5.35 -12.47 1.56
N ASP A 179 -4.53 -13.26 2.27
CA ASP A 179 -5.02 -14.17 3.29
C ASP A 179 -5.27 -13.40 4.59
N THR A 180 -6.51 -12.95 4.74
CA THR A 180 -6.95 -12.26 5.96
C THR A 180 -6.93 -13.16 7.20
N GLN A 181 -7.07 -14.48 7.05
CA GLN A 181 -7.05 -15.37 8.20
C GLN A 181 -5.63 -15.50 8.76
N TRP A 182 -4.59 -15.48 7.91
CA TRP A 182 -3.19 -15.43 8.38
C TRP A 182 -2.94 -14.29 9.40
N PHE A 183 -3.55 -13.12 9.17
CA PHE A 183 -3.43 -11.99 10.09
C PHE A 183 -4.24 -12.19 11.37
N LEU A 184 -5.42 -12.79 11.27
CA LEU A 184 -6.32 -13.05 12.39
C LEU A 184 -5.90 -14.27 13.23
N GLU A 185 -5.04 -15.13 12.70
CA GLU A 185 -4.64 -16.36 13.38
C GLU A 185 -3.82 -16.08 14.64
N ASP A 186 -3.91 -16.97 15.63
CA ASP A 186 -3.06 -16.91 16.81
C ASP A 186 -1.67 -17.46 16.50
N TRP A 187 -0.70 -16.57 16.28
CA TRP A 187 0.66 -16.94 15.90
C TRP A 187 1.41 -17.68 17.02
N ASP A 188 1.00 -17.53 18.28
CA ASP A 188 1.59 -18.29 19.37
C ASP A 188 1.23 -19.79 19.27
N GLN A 189 0.09 -20.10 18.64
CA GLN A 189 -0.31 -21.48 18.31
C GLN A 189 0.27 -21.97 16.97
N HIS A 190 0.76 -21.05 16.14
CA HIS A 190 1.33 -21.33 14.82
C HIS A 190 2.70 -20.65 14.64
N PRO A 191 3.74 -21.07 15.39
CA PRO A 191 5.04 -20.39 15.40
C PRO A 191 5.76 -20.41 14.05
N GLU A 192 5.38 -21.31 13.14
CA GLU A 192 6.00 -21.45 11.81
C GLU A 192 5.26 -20.70 10.69
N ILE A 193 4.18 -19.96 11.02
CA ILE A 193 3.24 -19.36 10.05
C ILE A 193 3.86 -18.41 9.03
N ASN A 194 5.02 -17.82 9.34
CA ASN A 194 5.73 -16.83 8.53
C ASN A 194 7.09 -17.32 8.01
N THR A 195 7.50 -18.54 8.36
CA THR A 195 8.87 -19.05 8.09
C THR A 195 9.22 -19.17 6.62
N ARG A 196 8.20 -19.24 5.74
CA ARG A 196 8.34 -19.41 4.29
C ARG A 196 7.96 -18.16 3.49
N CYS A 197 7.80 -17.02 4.17
CA CYS A 197 7.24 -15.80 3.59
C CYS A 197 8.26 -14.68 3.34
N GLY A 198 9.53 -15.06 3.19
CA GLY A 198 10.61 -14.13 2.89
C GLY A 198 10.73 -13.04 3.96
N GLN A 199 10.55 -11.78 3.56
CA GLN A 199 10.64 -10.61 4.44
C GLN A 199 9.38 -10.38 5.28
N ILE A 200 8.27 -11.08 5.01
CA ILE A 200 7.03 -10.89 5.77
C ILE A 200 7.08 -11.71 7.05
N SER A 201 7.79 -11.18 8.05
CA SER A 201 8.03 -11.82 9.34
C SER A 201 7.08 -11.31 10.44
N THR A 202 6.46 -10.15 10.23
CA THR A 202 5.54 -9.54 11.18
C THR A 202 4.24 -9.11 10.49
N ARG A 203 3.21 -8.83 11.30
CA ARG A 203 1.98 -8.20 10.83
C ARG A 203 2.22 -6.81 10.22
N GLU A 204 3.26 -6.10 10.65
CA GLU A 204 3.65 -4.81 10.06
C GLU A 204 4.22 -5.02 8.65
N ASP A 205 5.12 -5.99 8.48
CA ASP A 205 5.70 -6.33 7.18
C ASP A 205 4.62 -6.72 6.17
N PHE A 206 3.55 -7.39 6.62
CA PHE A 206 2.38 -7.69 5.79
C PHE A 206 1.73 -6.41 5.24
N PHE A 207 1.50 -5.41 6.09
CA PHE A 207 0.91 -4.14 5.64
C PHE A 207 1.84 -3.40 4.68
N LEU A 208 3.14 -3.42 4.94
CA LEU A 208 4.13 -2.83 4.03
C LEU A 208 4.11 -3.54 2.67
N ALA A 209 4.07 -4.87 2.65
CA ALA A 209 3.98 -5.64 1.41
C ALA A 209 2.70 -5.33 0.61
N VAL A 210 1.55 -5.20 1.27
CA VAL A 210 0.30 -4.78 0.60
C VAL A 210 0.40 -3.33 0.08
N GLU A 211 1.01 -2.44 0.86
CA GLU A 211 1.23 -1.04 0.49
C GLU A 211 2.15 -0.93 -0.73
N ASP A 212 3.24 -1.69 -0.78
CA ASP A 212 4.17 -1.74 -1.89
C ASP A 212 3.50 -2.27 -3.16
N GLU A 213 2.73 -3.37 -3.06
CA GLU A 213 1.99 -3.91 -4.20
C GLU A 213 0.95 -2.94 -4.77
N ILE A 214 0.25 -2.19 -3.90
CA ILE A 214 -0.68 -1.14 -4.34
C ILE A 214 0.08 0.03 -4.99
N ASN A 215 1.19 0.45 -4.40
CA ASN A 215 2.03 1.53 -4.94
C ASN A 215 2.65 1.16 -6.29
N ASP A 216 3.04 -0.11 -6.48
CA ASP A 216 3.59 -0.59 -7.73
C ASP A 216 2.56 -0.77 -8.84
N ASN A 217 1.28 -0.80 -8.50
CA ASN A 217 0.20 -0.97 -9.45
C ASN A 217 -0.71 0.27 -9.57
N GLN A 218 -0.20 1.44 -9.17
CA GLN A 218 -0.85 2.73 -9.41
C GLN A 218 -1.16 2.95 -10.90
N GLY A 219 -2.32 3.56 -11.19
CA GLY A 219 -2.86 3.73 -12.54
C GLY A 219 -3.64 2.53 -13.10
N LYS A 220 -3.38 1.31 -12.62
CA LYS A 220 -4.17 0.10 -12.97
C LYS A 220 -5.49 0.08 -12.20
N THR A 221 -6.43 -0.74 -12.68
CA THR A 221 -7.56 -1.20 -11.86
C THR A 221 -7.07 -2.32 -10.96
N VAL A 222 -6.95 -2.06 -9.66
CA VAL A 222 -6.51 -3.02 -8.66
C VAL A 222 -7.73 -3.75 -8.09
N ILE A 223 -7.69 -5.08 -8.08
CA ILE A 223 -8.69 -5.93 -7.44
C ILE A 223 -8.01 -6.51 -6.21
N LEU A 224 -8.47 -6.11 -5.02
CA LEU A 224 -7.98 -6.65 -3.75
C LEU A 224 -8.95 -7.74 -3.28
N ALA A 225 -8.55 -8.99 -3.47
CA ALA A 225 -9.33 -10.16 -3.13
C ALA A 225 -8.91 -10.74 -1.77
N MET A 226 -9.90 -10.99 -0.92
CA MET A 226 -9.71 -11.51 0.44
C MET A 226 -10.92 -12.31 0.88
N HIS A 227 -10.80 -13.13 1.93
CA HIS A 227 -11.98 -13.83 2.46
C HIS A 227 -12.86 -12.90 3.29
N HIS A 228 -12.26 -12.23 4.27
CA HIS A 228 -12.95 -11.40 5.25
C HIS A 228 -13.31 -10.00 4.69
N PRO A 229 -14.60 -9.58 4.72
CA PRO A 229 -15.02 -8.27 4.22
C PRO A 229 -14.57 -7.09 5.08
N MET A 230 -13.98 -6.06 4.46
CA MET A 230 -13.67 -4.78 5.12
C MET A 230 -14.93 -4.08 5.63
N PHE A 231 -15.97 -4.06 4.79
CA PHE A 231 -17.29 -3.52 5.12
C PHE A 231 -18.36 -4.61 5.01
N THR A 232 -19.22 -4.75 6.01
CA THR A 232 -20.32 -5.71 5.93
C THR A 232 -21.56 -5.21 6.66
N ASN A 233 -22.71 -5.40 6.02
CA ASN A 233 -24.04 -5.21 6.61
C ASN A 233 -24.73 -6.56 6.91
N GLY A 234 -23.94 -7.62 7.04
CA GLY A 234 -24.35 -8.98 7.36
C GLY A 234 -24.13 -9.35 8.83
N SER A 235 -24.22 -10.65 9.12
CA SER A 235 -24.24 -11.15 10.50
C SER A 235 -22.89 -11.05 11.22
N HIS A 236 -21.77 -11.18 10.51
CA HIS A 236 -20.44 -10.92 11.07
C HIS A 236 -20.18 -9.41 11.24
N GLY A 237 -20.95 -8.57 10.53
CA GLY A 237 -21.07 -7.13 10.75
C GLY A 237 -21.98 -6.71 11.91
N GLY A 238 -22.62 -7.66 12.60
CA GLY A 238 -23.54 -7.37 13.72
C GLY A 238 -24.99 -7.10 13.31
N PHE A 239 -25.37 -7.42 12.07
CA PHE A 239 -26.75 -7.27 11.59
C PHE A 239 -27.50 -8.61 11.69
N PHE A 240 -28.44 -8.68 12.63
CA PHE A 240 -29.12 -9.92 13.01
C PHE A 240 -30.61 -9.90 12.62
N ASP A 241 -31.16 -11.06 12.26
CA ASP A 241 -32.59 -11.20 11.95
C ASP A 241 -33.45 -11.39 13.19
N ALA A 242 -34.75 -11.14 13.07
CA ALA A 242 -35.70 -11.34 14.17
C ALA A 242 -35.66 -12.78 14.74
N LYS A 243 -35.34 -13.79 13.93
CA LYS A 243 -35.24 -15.18 14.39
C LYS A 243 -34.09 -15.36 15.37
N SER A 244 -32.91 -14.81 15.11
CA SER A 244 -31.77 -14.91 16.03
C SER A 244 -32.03 -14.21 17.38
N HIS A 245 -32.79 -13.11 17.37
CA HIS A 245 -33.23 -12.43 18.60
C HIS A 245 -34.19 -13.30 19.43
N LEU A 246 -35.04 -14.09 18.75
CA LEU A 246 -36.00 -14.98 19.39
C LEU A 246 -35.39 -16.32 19.79
N PHE A 247 -34.44 -16.86 19.02
CA PHE A 247 -33.96 -18.24 19.13
C PHE A 247 -32.43 -18.29 19.15
N PRO A 248 -31.79 -17.93 20.28
CA PRO A 248 -30.33 -17.98 20.39
C PRO A 248 -29.80 -19.40 20.20
N LEU A 249 -28.61 -19.52 19.59
CA LEU A 249 -27.83 -20.76 19.50
C LEU A 249 -28.61 -21.96 18.92
N GLY A 250 -29.57 -21.71 18.02
CA GLY A 250 -30.37 -22.78 17.42
C GLY A 250 -31.42 -23.40 18.35
N SER A 251 -31.70 -22.76 19.50
CA SER A 251 -32.79 -23.15 20.40
C SER A 251 -34.13 -23.23 19.64
N LYS A 252 -34.92 -24.27 19.90
CA LYS A 252 -36.31 -24.37 19.42
C LYS A 252 -37.30 -23.58 20.29
N MET A 253 -36.86 -23.11 21.46
CA MET A 253 -37.66 -22.35 22.42
C MET A 253 -37.38 -20.84 22.28
N PRO A 254 -38.43 -19.99 22.19
CA PRO A 254 -38.26 -18.55 22.04
C PRO A 254 -37.78 -17.92 23.36
N LEU A 255 -36.59 -17.33 23.34
CA LEU A 255 -35.92 -16.64 24.44
C LEU A 255 -35.51 -15.21 24.02
N PRO A 256 -36.48 -14.30 23.77
CA PRO A 256 -36.23 -12.96 23.19
C PRO A 256 -35.21 -12.11 23.94
N VAL A 257 -35.22 -12.15 25.28
CA VAL A 257 -34.29 -11.37 26.12
C VAL A 257 -32.87 -11.92 26.02
N VAL A 258 -32.72 -13.25 26.10
CA VAL A 258 -31.41 -13.92 26.03
C VAL A 258 -30.85 -13.83 24.62
N GLY A 259 -31.66 -14.03 23.58
CA GLY A 259 -31.23 -13.91 22.20
C GLY A 259 -30.81 -12.50 21.83
N SER A 260 -31.58 -11.49 22.24
CA SER A 260 -31.19 -10.09 22.03
C SER A 260 -29.93 -9.70 22.81
N LEU A 261 -29.77 -10.19 24.05
CA LEU A 261 -28.54 -9.98 24.80
C LEU A 261 -27.34 -10.66 24.15
N ALA A 262 -27.49 -11.90 23.67
CA ALA A 262 -26.43 -12.62 22.97
C ALA A 262 -26.02 -11.91 21.67
N ASN A 263 -26.99 -11.45 20.88
CA ASN A 263 -26.74 -10.65 19.68
C ASN A 263 -26.08 -9.32 20.01
N GLN A 264 -26.52 -8.62 21.07
CA GLN A 264 -25.89 -7.39 21.53
C GLN A 264 -24.44 -7.63 21.92
N VAL A 265 -24.19 -8.65 22.75
CA VAL A 265 -22.85 -9.03 23.21
C VAL A 265 -21.95 -9.43 22.04
N ARG A 266 -22.46 -10.17 21.05
CA ARG A 266 -21.70 -10.49 19.83
C ARG A 266 -21.42 -9.24 18.99
N GLY A 267 -22.45 -8.44 18.72
CA GLY A 267 -22.41 -7.27 17.85
C GLY A 267 -21.70 -6.04 18.44
N THR A 268 -21.38 -6.02 19.74
CA THR A 268 -20.57 -4.95 20.36
C THR A 268 -19.36 -5.43 21.15
N GLY A 269 -19.31 -6.71 21.53
CA GLY A 269 -18.30 -7.24 22.44
C GLY A 269 -17.04 -7.78 21.77
N GLY A 270 -17.03 -7.94 20.44
CA GLY A 270 -15.85 -8.38 19.69
C GLY A 270 -15.29 -9.75 20.14
N ILE A 271 -16.18 -10.64 20.61
CA ILE A 271 -15.81 -11.92 21.24
C ILE A 271 -15.23 -12.90 20.22
N SER A 272 -15.77 -12.91 19.00
CA SER A 272 -15.26 -13.74 17.92
C SER A 272 -14.26 -12.94 17.11
N ILE A 273 -13.08 -13.50 16.88
CA ILE A 273 -12.08 -12.90 15.99
C ILE A 273 -12.58 -12.81 14.53
N GLN A 274 -13.55 -13.64 14.19
CA GLN A 274 -14.23 -13.74 12.89
C GLN A 274 -15.35 -12.69 12.71
N ASP A 275 -15.68 -11.91 13.74
CA ASP A 275 -16.68 -10.83 13.66
C ASP A 275 -15.98 -9.47 13.53
N ARG A 276 -16.56 -8.55 12.73
CA ARG A 276 -15.93 -7.28 12.34
C ARG A 276 -15.59 -6.37 13.53
N GLN A 277 -16.25 -6.57 14.66
CA GLN A 277 -16.05 -5.84 15.91
C GLN A 277 -14.86 -6.35 16.74
N SER A 278 -14.24 -7.47 16.39
CA SER A 278 -12.98 -7.91 17.00
C SER A 278 -11.91 -6.85 16.86
N ARG A 279 -11.09 -6.65 17.90
CA ARG A 279 -9.98 -5.70 17.87
C ARG A 279 -8.97 -6.02 16.76
N GLN A 280 -8.66 -7.30 16.55
CA GLN A 280 -7.68 -7.70 15.54
C GLN A 280 -8.22 -7.50 14.12
N TYR A 281 -9.48 -7.83 13.90
CA TYR A 281 -10.15 -7.59 12.61
C TYR A 281 -10.33 -6.10 12.34
N GLN A 282 -10.67 -5.30 13.35
CA GLN A 282 -10.66 -3.83 13.23
C GLN A 282 -9.27 -3.30 12.87
N ASN A 283 -8.21 -3.75 13.54
CA ASN A 283 -6.86 -3.31 13.23
C ASN A 283 -6.45 -3.67 11.78
N LEU A 284 -6.75 -4.90 11.35
CA LEU A 284 -6.51 -5.35 9.98
C LEU A 284 -7.21 -4.45 8.97
N MET A 285 -8.54 -4.32 9.09
CA MET A 285 -9.34 -3.66 8.08
C MET A 285 -9.16 -2.15 8.08
N ASN A 286 -8.97 -1.52 9.24
CA ASN A 286 -8.74 -0.09 9.30
C ASN A 286 -7.40 0.28 8.64
N ARG A 287 -6.32 -0.49 8.87
CA ARG A 287 -5.05 -0.26 8.17
C ARG A 287 -5.14 -0.56 6.68
N LEU A 288 -5.74 -1.69 6.30
CA LEU A 288 -5.93 -2.03 4.89
C LEU A 288 -6.78 -0.98 4.16
N GLU A 289 -7.78 -0.38 4.83
CA GLU A 289 -8.57 0.70 4.27
C GLU A 289 -7.68 1.90 3.90
N ILE A 290 -6.81 2.33 4.81
CA ILE A 290 -5.91 3.47 4.56
C ILE A 290 -4.93 3.16 3.43
N ILE A 291 -4.43 1.93 3.35
CA ILE A 291 -3.53 1.51 2.28
C ILE A 291 -4.29 1.45 0.94
N ALA A 292 -5.48 0.83 0.92
CA ALA A 292 -6.32 0.69 -0.27
C ALA A 292 -6.70 2.04 -0.88
N ARG A 293 -7.03 3.05 -0.05
CA ARG A 293 -7.40 4.41 -0.49
C ARG A 293 -6.28 5.16 -1.22
N ARG A 294 -5.05 4.65 -1.23
CA ARG A 294 -3.95 5.23 -2.01
C ARG A 294 -4.02 4.86 -3.48
N ALA A 295 -4.70 3.77 -3.85
CA ALA A 295 -4.88 3.40 -5.24
C ALA A 295 -5.89 4.32 -5.92
N ASP A 296 -5.59 4.77 -7.13
CA ASP A 296 -6.54 5.56 -7.93
C ASP A 296 -7.84 4.80 -8.21
N LYS A 297 -7.73 3.51 -8.51
CA LYS A 297 -8.85 2.60 -8.82
C LYS A 297 -8.64 1.26 -8.13
N ILE A 298 -9.32 1.05 -7.01
CA ILE A 298 -9.31 -0.23 -6.29
C ILE A 298 -10.73 -0.74 -6.03
N ILE A 299 -10.92 -2.04 -6.19
CA ILE A 299 -12.17 -2.74 -5.90
C ILE A 299 -11.86 -3.87 -4.91
N LEU A 300 -12.54 -3.86 -3.77
CA LEU A 300 -12.43 -4.91 -2.77
C LEU A 300 -13.40 -6.04 -3.11
N VAL A 301 -12.96 -7.29 -3.08
CA VAL A 301 -13.83 -8.47 -3.28
C VAL A 301 -13.66 -9.47 -2.14
N SER A 302 -14.78 -9.96 -1.59
CA SER A 302 -14.77 -10.80 -0.39
C SER A 302 -15.91 -11.82 -0.27
N GLY A 303 -15.70 -12.83 0.59
CA GLY A 303 -16.68 -13.86 0.96
C GLY A 303 -17.16 -13.66 2.40
N HIS A 304 -17.05 -14.72 3.22
CA HIS A 304 -17.27 -14.84 4.69
C HIS A 304 -18.71 -14.59 5.16
N GLU A 305 -19.31 -13.52 4.66
CA GLU A 305 -20.72 -13.25 4.87
C GLU A 305 -21.55 -14.09 3.92
N HIS A 306 -22.52 -14.81 4.47
CA HIS A 306 -23.43 -15.67 3.69
C HIS A 306 -24.50 -14.88 2.92
N SER A 307 -24.08 -13.83 2.22
CA SER A 307 -24.93 -12.88 1.50
C SER A 307 -24.18 -12.28 0.30
N LEU A 308 -24.93 -11.59 -0.56
CA LEU A 308 -24.41 -10.79 -1.67
C LEU A 308 -24.57 -9.31 -1.33
N GLN A 309 -23.50 -8.51 -1.43
CA GLN A 309 -23.54 -7.08 -1.10
C GLN A 309 -22.70 -6.25 -2.07
N LEU A 310 -23.15 -5.04 -2.35
CA LEU A 310 -22.34 -3.96 -2.91
C LEU A 310 -22.35 -2.81 -1.92
N ILE A 311 -21.18 -2.44 -1.43
CA ILE A 311 -21.00 -1.40 -0.42
C ILE A 311 -20.05 -0.34 -0.99
N ASN A 312 -20.37 0.93 -0.82
CA ASN A 312 -19.49 2.05 -1.14
C ASN A 312 -19.30 2.90 0.11
N ASP A 313 -18.09 2.87 0.68
CA ASP A 313 -17.74 3.66 1.85
C ASP A 313 -16.79 4.80 1.45
N ASN A 314 -17.35 6.00 1.29
CA ASN A 314 -16.61 7.22 0.93
C ASN A 314 -15.71 6.99 -0.29
N GLY A 315 -16.26 6.42 -1.37
CA GLY A 315 -15.55 6.15 -2.62
C GLY A 315 -14.82 4.80 -2.70
N LEU A 316 -14.63 4.08 -1.59
CA LEU A 316 -14.04 2.73 -1.61
C LEU A 316 -15.16 1.70 -1.79
N THR A 317 -15.11 0.94 -2.90
CA THR A 317 -16.17 -0.03 -3.24
C THR A 317 -15.78 -1.45 -2.83
N GLN A 318 -16.69 -2.14 -2.13
CA GLN A 318 -16.57 -3.55 -1.80
C GLN A 318 -17.73 -4.38 -2.36
N VAL A 319 -17.34 -5.48 -3.02
CA VAL A 319 -18.23 -6.55 -3.48
C VAL A 319 -18.11 -7.73 -2.52
N VAL A 320 -19.21 -8.10 -1.89
CA VAL A 320 -19.30 -9.30 -1.05
C VAL A 320 -20.09 -10.37 -1.82
N SER A 321 -19.49 -11.55 -1.98
CA SER A 321 -20.05 -12.69 -2.73
C SER A 321 -19.89 -14.01 -1.97
N GLY A 322 -20.28 -14.05 -0.68
CA GLY A 322 -20.08 -15.22 0.20
C GLY A 322 -21.30 -16.14 0.34
N SER A 323 -22.25 -16.14 -0.60
CA SER A 323 -23.46 -16.99 -0.51
C SER A 323 -23.41 -18.25 -1.37
N GLY A 324 -22.20 -18.81 -1.53
CA GLY A 324 -21.89 -19.99 -2.34
C GLY A 324 -22.67 -21.25 -1.96
N SER A 325 -22.77 -21.52 -0.66
CA SER A 325 -23.46 -22.72 -0.14
C SER A 325 -24.39 -22.45 1.05
N LYS A 326 -24.28 -21.28 1.68
CA LYS A 326 -25.08 -20.85 2.83
C LYS A 326 -25.81 -19.53 2.55
N LYS A 327 -26.73 -19.17 3.43
CA LYS A 327 -27.44 -17.89 3.40
C LYS A 327 -27.63 -17.31 4.80
N SER A 328 -27.47 -16.00 4.94
CA SER A 328 -27.73 -15.23 6.15
C SER A 328 -28.61 -14.02 5.86
N ALA A 329 -29.16 -13.43 6.91
CA ALA A 329 -29.88 -12.18 6.79
C ALA A 329 -28.91 -11.01 6.64
N VAL A 330 -29.33 -10.00 5.89
CA VAL A 330 -28.50 -8.84 5.56
C VAL A 330 -29.33 -7.56 5.59
N ALA A 331 -28.71 -6.46 6.01
CA ALA A 331 -29.25 -5.11 5.94
C ALA A 331 -28.62 -4.34 4.77
N LEU A 332 -29.28 -3.27 4.32
CA LEU A 332 -28.65 -2.36 3.35
C LEU A 332 -27.57 -1.49 4.03
N GLY A 333 -27.79 -1.09 5.29
CA GLY A 333 -26.87 -0.17 5.98
C GLY A 333 -26.87 1.24 5.38
N ASN A 334 -26.00 2.11 5.88
CA ASN A 334 -25.88 3.50 5.41
C ASN A 334 -24.99 3.64 4.17
N ASN A 335 -24.07 2.71 3.98
CA ASN A 335 -23.09 2.68 2.89
C ASN A 335 -23.38 1.58 1.85
N GLY A 336 -24.47 0.82 2.00
CA GLY A 336 -24.82 -0.23 1.06
C GLY A 336 -25.62 0.30 -0.13
N VAL A 337 -25.21 -0.17 -1.31
CA VAL A 337 -25.88 0.05 -2.59
C VAL A 337 -26.84 -1.10 -2.90
N PHE A 338 -26.42 -2.33 -2.60
CA PHE A 338 -27.18 -3.55 -2.79
C PHE A 338 -26.91 -4.54 -1.66
N ALA A 339 -27.94 -5.27 -1.24
CA ALA A 339 -27.82 -6.36 -0.28
C ALA A 339 -28.86 -7.46 -0.56
N SER A 340 -28.44 -8.72 -0.56
CA SER A 340 -29.32 -9.88 -0.77
C SER A 340 -28.87 -11.07 0.07
N GLY A 341 -29.76 -11.59 0.91
CA GLY A 341 -29.53 -12.82 1.69
C GLY A 341 -29.85 -14.10 0.91
N LYS A 342 -29.83 -14.05 -0.42
CA LYS A 342 -30.07 -15.19 -1.30
C LYS A 342 -28.75 -15.82 -1.73
N GLN A 343 -28.80 -17.10 -2.12
CA GLN A 343 -27.64 -17.82 -2.66
C GLN A 343 -27.38 -17.41 -4.11
N GLY A 344 -26.11 -17.24 -4.44
CA GLY A 344 -25.72 -16.76 -5.75
C GLY A 344 -24.23 -16.50 -5.89
N PHE A 345 -23.88 -15.73 -6.91
CA PHE A 345 -22.52 -15.37 -7.28
C PHE A 345 -22.49 -13.99 -7.92
N THR A 346 -21.29 -13.46 -8.14
CA THR A 346 -21.09 -12.14 -8.73
C THR A 346 -20.21 -12.24 -9.96
N VAL A 347 -20.50 -11.43 -10.98
CA VAL A 347 -19.62 -11.20 -12.12
C VAL A 347 -19.23 -9.73 -12.12
N MET A 348 -17.94 -9.46 -12.10
CA MET A 348 -17.38 -8.12 -12.22
C MET A 348 -16.60 -8.01 -13.53
N ASP A 349 -16.87 -6.97 -14.29
CA ASP A 349 -16.29 -6.75 -15.61
C ASP A 349 -15.36 -5.55 -15.56
N VAL A 350 -14.20 -5.66 -16.20
CA VAL A 350 -13.27 -4.54 -16.42
C VAL A 350 -13.06 -4.36 -17.92
N PHE A 351 -13.29 -3.13 -18.40
CA PHE A 351 -13.17 -2.77 -19.81
C PHE A 351 -11.80 -2.12 -20.08
N GLU A 352 -11.41 -2.10 -21.36
CA GLU A 352 -10.11 -1.56 -21.79
C GLU A 352 -9.90 -0.08 -21.42
N ASN A 353 -10.98 0.70 -21.36
CA ASN A 353 -10.97 2.10 -20.94
C ASN A 353 -11.02 2.29 -19.40
N GLY A 354 -10.81 1.23 -18.63
CA GLY A 354 -10.83 1.29 -17.15
C GLY A 354 -12.21 1.39 -16.53
N GLN A 355 -13.30 1.41 -17.32
CA GLN A 355 -14.65 1.23 -16.78
C GLN A 355 -14.71 -0.12 -16.06
N SER A 356 -15.44 -0.19 -14.96
CA SER A 356 -15.72 -1.46 -14.30
C SER A 356 -17.16 -1.53 -13.82
N ASP A 357 -17.82 -2.66 -14.09
CA ASP A 357 -19.21 -2.91 -13.76
C ASP A 357 -19.35 -4.17 -12.92
N VAL A 358 -20.44 -4.31 -12.18
CA VAL A 358 -20.72 -5.49 -11.35
C VAL A 358 -22.16 -5.97 -11.51
N ARG A 359 -22.33 -7.28 -11.53
CA ARG A 359 -23.60 -7.97 -11.74
C ARG A 359 -23.75 -9.12 -10.73
N PHE A 360 -24.87 -9.13 -10.01
CA PHE A 360 -25.19 -10.16 -9.02
C PHE A 360 -26.23 -11.11 -9.58
N TYR A 361 -26.06 -12.41 -9.38
CA TYR A 361 -26.93 -13.46 -9.90
C TYR A 361 -27.36 -14.41 -8.79
N GLU A 362 -28.60 -14.90 -8.86
CA GLU A 362 -28.98 -16.15 -8.19
C GLU A 362 -28.51 -17.34 -9.05
N PHE A 363 -28.22 -18.49 -8.45
CA PHE A 363 -27.57 -19.60 -9.17
C PHE A 363 -28.30 -20.14 -10.41
N ASN A 364 -29.63 -20.00 -10.45
CA ASN A 364 -30.47 -20.46 -11.56
C ASN A 364 -30.63 -19.41 -12.68
N GLN A 365 -30.07 -18.22 -12.54
CA GLN A 365 -30.15 -17.15 -13.54
C GLN A 365 -28.93 -17.16 -14.45
N THR A 366 -29.15 -16.96 -15.76
CA THR A 366 -28.09 -16.88 -16.78
C THR A 366 -28.11 -15.57 -17.56
N GLU A 367 -29.28 -14.94 -17.70
CA GLU A 367 -29.48 -13.76 -18.55
C GLU A 367 -29.72 -12.50 -17.74
N ASN A 368 -30.54 -12.60 -16.68
CA ASN A 368 -30.98 -11.43 -15.92
C ASN A 368 -30.30 -11.40 -14.54
N PRO A 369 -29.37 -10.47 -14.29
CA PRO A 369 -28.86 -10.28 -12.94
C PRO A 369 -29.97 -9.76 -12.02
N ILE A 370 -29.92 -10.13 -10.75
CA ILE A 370 -30.83 -9.58 -9.73
C ILE A 370 -30.48 -8.13 -9.37
N PHE A 371 -29.26 -7.70 -9.67
CA PHE A 371 -28.80 -6.32 -9.56
C PHE A 371 -27.55 -6.09 -10.43
N GLU A 372 -27.44 -4.90 -10.99
CA GLU A 372 -26.27 -4.44 -11.74
C GLU A 372 -25.97 -2.97 -11.40
N SER A 373 -24.68 -2.62 -11.34
CA SER A 373 -24.23 -1.25 -11.09
C SER A 373 -22.83 -1.01 -11.68
N GLN A 374 -22.56 0.24 -12.06
CA GLN A 374 -21.22 0.67 -12.44
C GLN A 374 -20.40 0.96 -11.18
N ILE A 375 -19.19 0.42 -11.10
CA ILE A 375 -18.24 0.71 -10.02
C ILE A 375 -17.39 1.93 -10.38
N PHE A 376 -16.72 1.88 -11.54
CA PHE A 376 -15.92 2.99 -12.06
C PHE A 376 -16.40 3.36 -13.46
N PRO A 377 -16.57 4.66 -13.75
CA PRO A 377 -16.88 5.10 -15.11
C PRO A 377 -15.71 4.82 -16.06
N ALA A 378 -16.02 4.83 -17.36
CA ALA A 378 -14.98 4.86 -18.38
C ALA A 378 -14.05 6.05 -18.15
N TYR A 379 -12.74 5.81 -18.30
CA TYR A 379 -11.76 6.88 -18.24
C TYR A 379 -12.12 7.96 -19.27
N GLN A 380 -12.29 9.19 -18.78
CA GLN A 380 -12.42 10.37 -19.62
C GLN A 380 -11.23 11.26 -19.32
N ALA A 381 -10.33 11.42 -20.30
CA ALA A 381 -9.24 12.36 -20.18
C ALA A 381 -9.82 13.74 -19.85
N LYS A 382 -9.44 14.29 -18.70
CA LYS A 382 -9.82 15.67 -18.35
C LYS A 382 -9.31 16.59 -19.45
N ALA A 383 -10.22 17.40 -20.02
CA ALA A 383 -9.85 18.43 -20.97
C ALA A 383 -8.80 19.34 -20.33
N SER A 384 -7.59 19.35 -20.87
CA SER A 384 -6.61 20.34 -20.43
C SER A 384 -6.94 21.68 -21.05
N LYS A 385 -6.48 22.75 -20.41
CA LYS A 385 -6.26 23.99 -21.14
C LYS A 385 -5.23 23.70 -22.23
N GLY A 386 -5.63 23.87 -23.49
CA GLY A 386 -4.74 23.68 -24.63
C GLY A 386 -3.76 24.85 -24.76
N ASP A 387 -2.60 24.57 -25.36
CA ASP A 387 -1.66 25.50 -26.01
C ASP A 387 -1.42 26.84 -25.30
N GLU A 388 -1.22 26.84 -23.98
CA GLU A 388 -0.68 28.03 -23.30
C GLU A 388 0.80 28.18 -23.69
N GLN A 389 1.16 29.31 -24.29
CA GLN A 389 2.56 29.67 -24.50
C GLN A 389 3.18 29.99 -23.14
N PHE A 390 3.95 29.04 -22.62
CA PHE A 390 4.69 29.27 -21.39
C PHE A 390 6.01 30.01 -21.67
N PRO A 391 6.42 30.96 -20.81
CA PRO A 391 7.75 31.56 -20.91
C PRO A 391 8.83 30.50 -20.64
N GLN A 392 10.09 30.78 -21.00
CA GLN A 392 11.20 29.85 -20.74
C GLN A 392 11.49 29.68 -19.24
N ASN A 393 11.26 30.73 -18.45
CA ASN A 393 11.56 30.76 -17.02
C ASN A 393 10.42 31.42 -16.26
N ILE A 394 10.32 31.09 -14.97
CA ILE A 394 9.38 31.70 -14.03
C ILE A 394 10.09 32.02 -12.71
N LYS A 395 9.63 33.08 -12.04
CA LYS A 395 9.98 33.35 -10.65
C LYS A 395 8.92 32.79 -9.73
N THR A 396 9.31 31.88 -8.86
CA THR A 396 8.40 31.20 -7.93
C THR A 396 9.17 30.66 -6.72
N SER A 397 8.45 30.21 -5.70
CA SER A 397 9.00 29.66 -4.46
C SER A 397 8.33 28.32 -4.13
N VAL A 398 8.92 27.54 -3.22
CA VAL A 398 8.33 26.25 -2.80
C VAL A 398 7.06 26.48 -2.00
N TYR A 399 7.09 27.44 -1.08
CA TYR A 399 5.96 27.88 -0.25
C TYR A 399 5.67 29.36 -0.48
N THR A 400 4.43 29.78 -0.22
CA THR A 400 4.08 31.19 -0.33
C THR A 400 4.73 32.01 0.78
N LYS A 401 4.77 33.34 0.61
CA LYS A 401 5.29 34.25 1.65
C LYS A 401 4.46 34.18 2.93
N GLU A 402 3.15 33.96 2.83
CA GLU A 402 2.26 33.83 3.99
C GLU A 402 2.53 32.52 4.77
N GLU A 403 2.84 31.43 4.07
CA GLU A 403 3.21 30.16 4.67
C GLU A 403 4.54 30.29 5.44
N THR A 404 5.48 31.08 4.90
CA THR A 404 6.83 31.24 5.42
C THR A 404 7.05 32.47 6.29
N GLN A 405 6.14 33.41 6.47
CA GLN A 405 6.33 34.50 7.44
C GLN A 405 5.83 34.12 8.84
N LYS A 406 6.68 34.25 9.86
CA LYS A 406 6.33 33.96 11.27
C LYS A 406 6.85 35.06 12.19
N SER A 407 6.19 35.20 13.34
CA SER A 407 6.61 36.16 14.37
C SER A 407 7.95 35.78 14.99
N LYS A 408 8.66 36.77 15.54
CA LYS A 408 9.92 36.53 16.28
C LYS A 408 9.73 35.57 17.46
N PHE A 409 8.58 35.62 18.12
CA PHE A 409 8.24 34.69 19.20
C PHE A 409 8.14 33.25 18.68
N PHE A 410 7.43 33.04 17.58
CA PHE A 410 7.32 31.72 16.96
C PHE A 410 8.69 31.18 16.54
N LYS A 411 9.50 31.99 15.85
CA LYS A 411 10.87 31.63 15.44
C LYS A 411 11.77 31.27 16.65
N SER A 412 11.62 31.97 17.78
CA SER A 412 12.37 31.66 19.02
C SER A 412 11.97 30.32 19.65
N VAL A 413 10.67 30.01 19.70
CA VAL A 413 10.15 28.78 20.31
C VAL A 413 10.36 27.58 19.41
N TRP A 414 9.92 27.69 18.15
CA TRP A 414 9.84 26.58 17.20
C TRP A 414 11.12 26.40 16.37
N GLY A 415 11.84 27.49 16.10
CA GLY A 415 13.05 27.49 15.27
C GLY A 415 12.92 28.43 14.07
N ASN A 416 14.06 28.86 13.52
CA ASN A 416 14.11 29.54 12.23
C ASN A 416 14.00 28.56 11.07
N HIS A 417 14.63 27.38 11.23
CA HIS A 417 14.74 26.35 10.20
C HIS A 417 15.31 26.93 8.89
N TYR A 418 14.90 26.43 7.71
CA TYR A 418 15.19 26.99 6.39
C TYR A 418 13.98 27.69 5.76
N ARG A 419 13.02 28.15 6.57
CA ARG A 419 11.75 28.71 6.09
C ARG A 419 11.92 29.85 5.10
N ASP A 420 12.95 30.68 5.31
CA ASP A 420 13.21 31.82 4.46
C ASP A 420 13.65 31.35 3.05
N LEU A 421 14.35 30.21 2.92
CA LEU A 421 14.65 29.56 1.62
C LEU A 421 13.41 28.98 0.92
N TYR A 422 12.46 28.43 1.67
CA TYR A 422 11.20 27.92 1.11
C TYR A 422 10.33 29.03 0.52
N GLY A 423 10.41 30.23 1.10
CA GLY A 423 9.65 31.41 0.67
C GLY A 423 10.39 32.33 -0.30
N GLN A 424 11.68 32.08 -0.54
CA GLN A 424 12.50 32.85 -1.46
C GLN A 424 12.12 32.50 -2.90
N GLU A 425 11.77 33.52 -3.68
CA GLU A 425 11.53 33.34 -5.11
C GLU A 425 12.86 33.07 -5.82
N ILE A 426 12.88 32.00 -6.60
CA ILE A 426 13.99 31.60 -7.46
C ILE A 426 13.55 31.67 -8.92
N THR A 427 14.51 31.85 -9.83
CA THR A 427 14.28 31.68 -11.25
C THR A 427 14.43 30.21 -11.64
N ALA A 428 13.33 29.57 -12.04
CA ALA A 428 13.31 28.17 -12.48
C ALA A 428 12.94 28.06 -13.96
N GLN A 429 13.56 27.11 -14.65
CA GLN A 429 13.18 26.77 -16.03
C GLN A 429 11.80 26.10 -16.03
N ILE A 430 10.94 26.54 -16.94
CA ILE A 430 9.65 25.88 -17.17
C ILE A 430 9.89 24.61 -18.00
N ALA A 431 9.36 23.48 -17.51
CA ALA A 431 9.41 22.20 -18.20
C ALA A 431 8.05 21.82 -18.79
N LEU A 432 8.01 21.69 -20.11
CA LEU A 432 6.89 21.06 -20.82
C LEU A 432 7.24 19.59 -21.04
N LEU A 433 6.41 18.70 -20.53
CA LEU A 433 6.69 17.27 -20.51
C LEU A 433 6.71 16.68 -21.93
N ASP A 434 5.92 17.21 -22.86
CA ASP A 434 5.92 16.79 -24.28
C ASP A 434 7.26 16.99 -25.01
N THR A 435 8.12 17.88 -24.52
CA THR A 435 9.39 18.23 -25.17
C THR A 435 10.60 17.94 -24.30
N LEU A 436 10.46 17.96 -22.97
CA LEU A 436 11.53 17.67 -22.04
C LEU A 436 12.06 16.23 -22.28
N PHE A 437 13.39 16.08 -22.39
CA PHE A 437 14.08 14.81 -22.65
C PHE A 437 13.52 14.00 -23.84
N GLY A 438 13.02 14.68 -24.87
CA GLY A 438 12.45 14.03 -26.06
C GLY A 438 10.99 13.58 -25.91
N GLY A 439 10.30 14.05 -24.87
CA GLY A 439 8.88 13.80 -24.63
C GLY A 439 8.63 12.76 -23.55
N LEU A 440 8.33 13.25 -22.36
CA LEU A 440 7.95 12.49 -21.17
C LEU A 440 6.43 12.30 -21.10
N LYS A 441 6.02 11.05 -20.89
CA LYS A 441 4.63 10.66 -20.64
C LYS A 441 4.45 10.24 -19.19
N PRO A 442 3.49 10.82 -18.45
CA PRO A 442 3.11 10.35 -17.13
C PRO A 442 2.62 8.91 -17.17
N VAL A 443 3.11 8.11 -16.23
CA VAL A 443 2.76 6.69 -16.12
C VAL A 443 1.95 6.43 -14.85
N ARG A 444 2.53 6.73 -13.69
CA ARG A 444 1.89 6.43 -12.40
C ARG A 444 2.35 7.39 -11.31
N GLN A 445 1.45 7.73 -10.39
CA GLN A 445 1.82 8.41 -9.15
C GLN A 445 2.64 7.46 -8.26
N GLY A 446 3.54 8.04 -7.47
CA GLY A 446 4.25 7.35 -6.41
C GLY A 446 4.64 8.32 -5.31
N GLY A 447 5.61 7.91 -4.49
CA GLY A 447 6.14 8.70 -3.39
C GLY A 447 5.61 8.23 -2.04
N GLY A 448 6.47 8.31 -1.02
CA GLY A 448 6.22 7.77 0.31
C GLY A 448 5.30 8.64 1.17
N HIS A 449 5.48 8.58 2.49
CA HIS A 449 4.60 9.20 3.48
C HIS A 449 4.50 10.74 3.44
N GLN A 450 5.39 11.43 2.73
CA GLN A 450 5.52 12.89 2.78
C GLN A 450 5.64 13.57 1.41
N THR A 451 6.14 12.85 0.41
CA THR A 451 6.54 13.42 -0.88
C THR A 451 5.67 12.87 -1.98
N ARG A 452 5.10 13.75 -2.80
CA ARG A 452 4.38 13.37 -4.02
C ARG A 452 5.36 13.23 -5.17
N SER A 453 5.32 12.10 -5.88
CA SER A 453 6.14 11.90 -7.08
C SER A 453 5.32 11.30 -8.21
N LEU A 454 5.78 11.53 -9.44
CA LEU A 454 5.16 11.03 -10.66
C LEU A 454 6.23 10.31 -11.47
N LYS A 455 6.00 9.05 -11.79
CA LYS A 455 6.83 8.30 -12.72
C LYS A 455 6.50 8.75 -14.13
N LEU A 456 7.52 9.10 -14.88
CA LEU A 456 7.46 9.54 -16.27
C LEU A 456 8.28 8.59 -17.13
N VAL A 457 7.90 8.43 -18.40
CA VAL A 457 8.63 7.61 -19.38
C VAL A 457 8.85 8.40 -20.66
N ALA A 458 10.08 8.45 -21.14
CA ALA A 458 10.45 9.05 -22.41
C ALA A 458 10.15 8.09 -23.58
N GLU A 459 10.07 8.61 -24.81
CA GLU A 459 9.78 7.80 -26.00
C GLU A 459 10.83 6.71 -26.27
N ASN A 460 12.09 6.93 -25.88
CA ASN A 460 13.16 5.94 -25.95
C ASN A 460 13.06 4.85 -24.85
N GLY A 461 12.03 4.91 -24.00
CA GLY A 461 11.79 4.00 -22.89
C GLY A 461 12.48 4.39 -21.58
N ASP A 462 13.32 5.42 -21.54
CA ASP A 462 13.96 5.89 -20.31
C ASP A 462 12.91 6.29 -19.26
N GLU A 463 13.10 5.85 -18.01
CA GLU A 463 12.21 6.20 -16.91
C GLU A 463 12.76 7.40 -16.14
N TYR A 464 11.88 8.29 -15.72
CA TYR A 464 12.18 9.46 -14.91
C TYR A 464 11.23 9.52 -13.70
N THR A 465 11.67 10.17 -12.62
CA THR A 465 10.83 10.50 -11.48
C THR A 465 10.76 12.01 -11.34
N MET A 466 9.54 12.55 -11.34
CA MET A 466 9.26 13.96 -11.06
C MET A 466 8.75 14.08 -9.62
N ARG A 467 9.51 14.73 -8.74
CA ARG A 467 9.26 14.80 -7.30
C ARG A 467 8.96 16.23 -6.87
N ALA A 468 7.84 16.45 -6.20
CA ALA A 468 7.46 17.78 -5.72
C ALA A 468 8.39 18.24 -4.58
N LEU A 469 8.84 19.50 -4.64
CA LEU A 469 9.59 20.13 -3.55
C LEU A 469 8.68 20.48 -2.36
N LYS A 470 7.42 20.83 -2.63
CA LYS A 470 6.39 21.05 -1.61
C LYS A 470 5.95 19.71 -1.02
N LYS A 471 6.21 19.54 0.28
CA LYS A 471 5.82 18.34 1.04
C LYS A 471 4.33 18.33 1.35
N SER A 472 3.77 17.14 1.54
CA SER A 472 2.36 16.94 1.89
C SER A 472 2.21 16.65 3.38
N ALA A 473 1.73 17.64 4.14
CA ALA A 473 1.44 17.50 5.56
C ALA A 473 0.26 16.55 5.83
N VAL A 474 -0.77 16.60 4.99
CA VAL A 474 -1.94 15.70 5.10
C VAL A 474 -1.59 14.25 4.82
N GLN A 475 -0.64 13.98 3.90
CA GLN A 475 -0.13 12.63 3.65
C GLN A 475 0.62 12.09 4.87
N LEU A 476 1.41 12.91 5.57
CA LEU A 476 2.07 12.52 6.81
C LEU A 476 1.08 12.18 7.92
N PHE A 477 0.07 13.03 8.12
CA PHE A 477 -0.96 12.75 9.13
C PHE A 477 -1.62 11.41 8.89
N GLN A 478 -2.00 11.13 7.64
CA GLN A 478 -2.66 9.88 7.28
C GLN A 478 -1.76 8.65 7.45
N THR A 479 -0.48 8.78 7.12
CA THR A 479 0.45 7.65 7.01
C THR A 479 1.22 7.36 8.31
N VAL A 480 1.47 8.37 9.14
CA VAL A 480 2.28 8.24 10.36
C VAL A 480 1.44 8.39 11.62
N ALA A 481 0.59 9.42 11.69
CA ALA A 481 -0.15 9.75 12.92
C ALA A 481 -1.50 9.02 13.05
N PHE A 482 -2.21 8.83 11.94
CA PHE A 482 -3.56 8.29 11.90
C PHE A 482 -3.65 7.11 10.93
N LYS A 483 -2.85 6.06 11.20
CA LYS A 483 -2.77 4.84 10.37
C LYS A 483 -4.09 4.06 10.24
N ASP A 484 -5.01 4.29 11.17
CA ASP A 484 -6.25 3.52 11.32
C ASP A 484 -7.51 4.38 11.11
N LYS A 485 -7.37 5.65 10.71
CA LYS A 485 -8.51 6.56 10.47
C LYS A 485 -8.22 7.48 9.28
N TYR A 486 -9.16 7.58 8.34
CA TYR A 486 -9.04 8.54 7.24
C TYR A 486 -9.28 9.97 7.76
N VAL A 487 -8.29 10.85 7.60
CA VAL A 487 -8.29 12.20 8.21
C VAL A 487 -7.86 13.32 7.27
N ILE A 488 -7.51 13.01 6.02
CA ILE A 488 -6.96 14.00 5.07
C ILE A 488 -7.85 15.24 4.95
N GLU A 489 -9.17 15.06 4.75
CA GLU A 489 -10.11 16.18 4.60
C GLU A 489 -10.29 16.99 5.89
N GLU A 490 -10.11 16.37 7.06
CA GLU A 490 -10.23 17.05 8.37
C GLU A 490 -9.06 18.00 8.62
N PHE A 491 -7.89 17.73 8.03
CA PHE A 491 -6.66 18.49 8.27
C PHE A 491 -6.32 19.52 7.19
N LYS A 492 -6.91 19.47 6.00
CA LYS A 492 -6.69 20.47 4.94
C LYS A 492 -7.03 21.88 5.40
N ASN A 493 -6.15 22.83 5.13
CA ASN A 493 -6.21 24.25 5.48
C ASN A 493 -6.29 24.54 6.99
N THR A 494 -5.85 23.62 7.84
CA THR A 494 -5.90 23.77 9.30
C THR A 494 -4.61 24.35 9.90
N PRO A 495 -4.64 24.86 11.14
CA PRO A 495 -3.41 25.19 11.87
C PRO A 495 -2.46 24.01 12.06
N ALA A 496 -2.99 22.79 12.17
CA ALA A 496 -2.18 21.57 12.32
C ALA A 496 -1.38 21.27 11.05
N GLU A 497 -2.01 21.36 9.87
CA GLU A 497 -1.31 21.24 8.58
C GLU A 497 -0.19 22.27 8.46
N ARG A 498 -0.49 23.53 8.78
CA ARG A 498 0.52 24.61 8.75
C ARG A 498 1.71 24.35 9.67
N LEU A 499 1.49 23.73 10.83
CA LEU A 499 2.56 23.38 11.76
C LEU A 499 3.46 22.26 11.20
N VAL A 500 2.87 21.25 10.53
CA VAL A 500 3.64 20.17 9.89
C VAL A 500 4.39 20.65 8.65
N LEU A 501 3.77 21.51 7.83
CA LEU A 501 4.49 22.15 6.72
C LEU A 501 5.70 22.96 7.21
N ASP A 502 5.55 23.63 8.35
CA ASP A 502 6.65 24.34 9.01
C ASP A 502 7.72 23.37 9.53
N PHE A 503 7.34 22.24 10.12
CA PHE A 503 8.29 21.17 10.48
C PHE A 503 9.16 20.72 9.30
N TYR A 504 8.59 20.60 8.10
CA TYR A 504 9.35 20.21 6.90
C TYR A 504 10.37 21.23 6.42
N THR A 505 10.26 22.48 6.86
CA THR A 505 11.27 23.49 6.53
C THR A 505 12.57 23.31 7.30
N ALA A 506 12.64 22.37 8.24
CA ALA A 506 13.88 22.02 8.92
C ALA A 506 14.92 21.41 7.97
N SER A 507 14.53 20.83 6.83
CA SER A 507 15.48 20.31 5.85
C SER A 507 15.69 21.28 4.69
N HIS A 508 16.89 21.29 4.11
CA HIS A 508 17.22 22.31 3.11
C HIS A 508 16.53 22.00 1.76
N PRO A 509 15.70 22.92 1.22
CA PRO A 509 14.77 22.60 0.13
C PRO A 509 15.45 22.15 -1.16
N TYR A 510 16.67 22.64 -1.42
CA TYR A 510 17.39 22.37 -2.67
C TYR A 510 18.67 21.53 -2.45
N ALA A 511 18.80 20.85 -1.31
CA ALA A 511 20.05 20.16 -0.93
C ALA A 511 20.49 19.12 -1.97
N ALA A 512 19.53 18.40 -2.55
CA ALA A 512 19.77 17.35 -3.53
C ALA A 512 20.62 17.82 -4.74
N LEU A 513 20.50 19.09 -5.14
CA LEU A 513 21.29 19.66 -6.25
C LEU A 513 22.79 19.72 -5.91
N ALA A 514 23.14 20.16 -4.69
CA ALA A 514 24.53 20.23 -4.24
C ALA A 514 25.08 18.85 -3.86
N VAL A 515 24.25 18.02 -3.22
CA VAL A 515 24.67 16.69 -2.74
C VAL A 515 25.09 15.76 -3.89
N THR A 516 24.56 15.98 -5.09
CA THR A 516 24.95 15.27 -6.32
C THR A 516 26.45 15.40 -6.57
N ASP A 517 26.95 16.63 -6.74
CA ASP A 517 28.38 16.88 -7.02
C ASP A 517 29.28 16.48 -5.83
N LEU A 518 28.77 16.57 -4.59
CA LEU A 518 29.48 16.08 -3.40
C LEU A 518 29.62 14.54 -3.41
N ALA A 519 28.59 13.82 -3.84
CA ALA A 519 28.60 12.37 -3.92
C ALA A 519 29.50 11.87 -5.07
N ASP A 520 29.46 12.55 -6.23
CA ASP A 520 30.41 12.35 -7.33
C ASP A 520 31.85 12.51 -6.81
N ALA A 521 32.15 13.60 -6.08
CA ALA A 521 33.47 13.83 -5.50
C ALA A 521 33.85 12.78 -4.43
N ALA A 522 32.89 12.30 -3.63
CA ALA A 522 33.12 11.26 -2.65
C ALA A 522 33.33 9.88 -3.30
N GLY A 523 32.91 9.66 -4.55
CA GLY A 523 32.91 8.34 -5.18
C GLY A 523 31.76 7.45 -4.68
N VAL A 524 30.61 8.06 -4.40
CA VAL A 524 29.37 7.40 -4.00
C VAL A 524 28.38 7.49 -5.15
N LEU A 525 27.78 6.38 -5.57
CA LEU A 525 26.78 6.37 -6.63
C LEU A 525 25.57 7.26 -6.28
N HIS A 526 24.96 7.89 -7.29
CA HIS A 526 23.78 8.74 -7.09
C HIS A 526 23.01 8.99 -8.40
N THR A 527 21.77 9.45 -8.26
CA THR A 527 20.98 10.02 -9.36
C THR A 527 21.36 11.50 -9.60
N LYS A 528 20.95 12.05 -10.74
CA LYS A 528 21.20 13.46 -11.11
C LYS A 528 19.88 14.22 -11.21
N PRO A 529 19.35 14.78 -10.10
CA PRO A 529 18.12 15.55 -10.10
C PRO A 529 18.33 16.92 -10.76
N MET A 530 17.34 17.34 -11.54
CA MET A 530 17.29 18.65 -12.20
C MET A 530 16.05 19.42 -11.73
N LEU A 531 16.22 20.71 -11.44
CA LEU A 531 15.15 21.57 -10.94
C LEU A 531 14.34 22.19 -12.08
N TYR A 532 13.02 22.00 -12.03
CA TYR A 532 12.09 22.59 -12.99
C TYR A 532 10.86 23.14 -12.29
N TYR A 533 10.22 24.14 -12.91
CA TYR A 533 8.81 24.42 -12.69
C TYR A 533 8.00 23.67 -13.73
N VAL A 534 7.01 22.88 -13.31
CA VAL A 534 6.14 22.13 -14.23
C VAL A 534 4.75 22.74 -14.12
N PRO A 535 4.25 23.45 -15.15
CA PRO A 535 2.90 23.98 -15.14
C PRO A 535 1.90 22.85 -15.31
N LYS A 536 0.65 23.10 -14.94
CA LYS A 536 -0.46 22.26 -15.41
C LYS A 536 -0.50 22.29 -16.93
N GLN A 537 -0.57 21.11 -17.53
CA GLN A 537 -0.42 20.94 -18.98
C GLN A 537 -1.15 19.70 -19.48
N SER A 538 -1.42 19.64 -20.79
CA SER A 538 -2.18 18.56 -21.42
C SER A 538 -1.62 17.17 -21.14
N VAL A 539 -0.31 17.04 -21.22
CA VAL A 539 0.41 15.78 -21.03
C VAL A 539 0.21 15.19 -19.64
N LEU A 540 -0.04 16.01 -18.61
CA LEU A 540 -0.34 15.53 -17.25
C LEU A 540 -1.68 14.79 -17.16
N GLY A 541 -2.63 15.02 -18.07
CA GLY A 541 -3.93 14.35 -18.08
C GLY A 541 -4.62 14.41 -16.70
N ASP A 542 -4.97 13.25 -16.16
CA ASP A 542 -5.59 13.11 -14.83
C ASP A 542 -4.71 13.57 -13.68
N PHE A 543 -3.40 13.52 -13.85
CA PHE A 543 -2.44 13.93 -12.83
C PHE A 543 -2.48 15.44 -12.56
N ASN A 544 -3.10 16.27 -13.42
CA ASN A 544 -3.29 17.71 -13.19
C ASN A 544 -4.07 18.06 -11.89
N GLY A 545 -4.78 17.09 -11.31
CA GLY A 545 -5.43 17.27 -10.01
C GLY A 545 -4.45 17.33 -8.84
N VAL A 546 -3.29 16.67 -8.96
CA VAL A 546 -2.29 16.49 -7.90
C VAL A 546 -0.96 17.14 -8.27
N PHE A 547 -0.63 17.22 -9.55
CA PHE A 547 0.63 17.72 -10.10
C PHE A 547 0.41 18.94 -11.00
N GLY A 548 1.47 19.70 -11.19
CA GLY A 548 1.49 20.94 -11.97
C GLY A 548 1.39 22.19 -11.10
N ASP A 549 1.88 23.30 -11.64
CA ASP A 549 1.99 24.63 -11.04
C ASP A 549 2.89 24.69 -9.78
N GLU A 550 3.93 23.85 -9.74
CA GLU A 550 4.87 23.76 -8.62
C GLU A 550 6.31 23.53 -9.09
N LEU A 551 7.26 23.64 -8.16
CA LEU A 551 8.65 23.24 -8.38
C LEU A 551 8.84 21.74 -8.16
N TYR A 552 9.56 21.10 -9.07
CA TYR A 552 9.87 19.68 -9.07
C TYR A 552 11.36 19.42 -9.27
N LEU A 553 11.86 18.36 -8.64
CA LEU A 553 13.10 17.71 -9.04
C LEU A 553 12.76 16.57 -10.00
N ILE A 554 13.31 16.60 -11.21
CA ILE A 554 13.16 15.54 -12.21
C ILE A 554 14.50 14.81 -12.34
N GLU A 555 14.49 13.50 -12.09
CA GLU A 555 15.68 12.65 -12.14
C GLU A 555 15.45 11.43 -13.02
N LYS A 556 16.45 11.06 -13.83
CA LYS A 556 16.42 9.79 -14.57
C LYS A 556 16.53 8.64 -13.57
N LYS A 557 15.62 7.68 -13.66
CA LYS A 557 15.66 6.47 -12.84
C LYS A 557 16.78 5.56 -13.34
N ILE A 558 17.48 4.97 -12.40
CA ILE A 558 18.52 3.99 -12.64
C ILE A 558 17.83 2.64 -12.95
N LYS A 559 18.05 2.10 -14.15
CA LYS A 559 17.49 0.83 -14.64
C LYS A 559 18.47 0.13 -15.59
N GLU A 560 18.21 -1.14 -15.87
CA GLU A 560 18.74 -1.87 -17.03
C GLU A 560 18.22 -1.22 -18.31
N ASP A 561 19.11 -0.89 -19.25
CA ASP A 561 18.72 -0.42 -20.57
C ASP A 561 18.48 -1.59 -21.54
N GLN A 562 18.03 -1.30 -22.77
CA GLN A 562 17.71 -2.34 -23.76
C GLN A 562 18.94 -3.12 -24.26
N SER A 563 20.15 -2.69 -23.93
CA SER A 563 21.41 -3.36 -24.26
C SER A 563 21.91 -4.29 -23.16
N GLY A 564 21.27 -4.30 -21.99
CA GLY A 564 21.68 -5.07 -20.81
C GLY A 564 22.74 -4.36 -19.96
N GLU A 565 23.06 -3.09 -20.26
CA GLU A 565 23.90 -2.25 -19.40
C GLU A 565 23.00 -1.31 -18.57
N ALA A 566 22.95 -1.54 -17.26
CA ALA A 566 22.38 -0.61 -16.30
C ALA A 566 23.41 0.45 -15.88
N PHE A 567 22.94 1.43 -15.11
CA PHE A 567 23.75 2.49 -14.48
C PHE A 567 25.12 1.98 -13.96
N ASP A 568 26.20 2.63 -14.39
CA ASP A 568 27.60 2.27 -14.06
C ASP A 568 28.01 0.83 -14.46
N GLY A 569 27.40 0.27 -15.52
CA GLY A 569 27.72 -1.06 -16.05
C GLY A 569 27.14 -2.21 -15.24
N ALA A 570 26.06 -1.98 -14.49
CA ALA A 570 25.37 -3.01 -13.72
C ALA A 570 24.48 -3.89 -14.61
N ASP A 571 24.26 -5.15 -14.22
CA ASP A 571 23.35 -6.06 -14.91
C ASP A 571 21.90 -5.86 -14.46
N ASP A 572 21.69 -5.50 -13.18
CA ASP A 572 20.35 -5.32 -12.61
C ASP A 572 20.36 -4.28 -11.48
N ILE A 573 19.20 -3.72 -11.13
CA ILE A 573 19.00 -2.77 -10.03
C ILE A 573 17.94 -3.32 -9.07
N GLU A 574 18.41 -3.89 -7.97
CA GLU A 574 17.59 -4.60 -7.00
C GLU A 574 17.14 -3.69 -5.83
N SER A 575 15.99 -4.01 -5.23
CA SER A 575 15.59 -3.42 -3.95
C SER A 575 16.39 -4.00 -2.78
N THR A 576 16.30 -3.40 -1.60
CA THR A 576 16.95 -3.95 -0.40
C THR A 576 16.35 -5.30 0.01
N SER A 577 15.05 -5.52 -0.21
CA SER A 577 14.39 -6.81 0.02
C SER A 577 14.92 -7.87 -0.95
N ASP A 578 15.05 -7.54 -2.24
CA ASP A 578 15.57 -8.46 -3.26
C ASP A 578 17.02 -8.81 -2.97
N LEU A 579 17.85 -7.81 -2.59
CA LEU A 579 19.22 -8.06 -2.12
C LEU A 579 19.24 -9.14 -1.04
N PHE A 580 18.41 -9.02 0.00
CA PHE A 580 18.39 -10.01 1.07
C PHE A 580 17.93 -11.39 0.60
N GLU A 581 16.94 -11.47 -0.30
CA GLU A 581 16.54 -12.75 -0.91
C GLU A 581 17.72 -13.40 -1.65
N ARG A 582 18.46 -12.62 -2.44
CA ARG A 582 19.66 -13.09 -3.16
C ARG A 582 20.75 -13.56 -2.19
N LEU A 583 21.08 -12.76 -1.17
CA LEU A 583 22.10 -13.08 -0.18
C LEU A 583 21.78 -14.35 0.64
N GLN A 584 20.50 -14.63 0.89
CA GLN A 584 20.08 -15.85 1.59
C GLN A 584 20.10 -17.10 0.69
N LYS A 585 19.95 -16.90 -0.62
CA LYS A 585 19.79 -17.99 -1.60
C LYS A 585 21.09 -18.72 -1.89
N ASP A 586 22.21 -18.02 -2.00
CA ASP A 586 23.48 -18.58 -2.50
C ASP A 586 24.68 -17.71 -2.08
N GLU A 587 25.81 -18.33 -1.73
CA GLU A 587 27.03 -17.64 -1.30
C GLU A 587 27.74 -16.83 -2.40
N LYS A 588 27.38 -17.03 -3.68
CA LYS A 588 27.91 -16.24 -4.79
C LYS A 588 27.45 -14.78 -4.78
N TYR A 589 26.36 -14.47 -4.06
CA TYR A 589 25.83 -13.12 -3.94
C TYR A 589 26.52 -12.39 -2.79
N LYS A 590 27.13 -11.23 -3.07
CA LYS A 590 27.96 -10.48 -2.10
C LYS A 590 27.68 -8.99 -2.18
N VAL A 591 27.86 -8.28 -1.07
CA VAL A 591 27.79 -6.80 -1.04
C VAL A 591 29.20 -6.22 -1.12
N ASP A 592 29.35 -5.13 -1.86
CA ASP A 592 30.55 -4.28 -1.79
C ASP A 592 30.55 -3.50 -0.47
N GLU A 593 31.07 -4.11 0.59
CA GLU A 593 31.11 -3.52 1.94
C GLU A 593 31.85 -2.17 1.96
N LYS A 594 32.91 -2.00 1.14
CA LYS A 594 33.67 -0.73 1.08
C LYS A 594 32.86 0.40 0.46
N ALA A 595 32.20 0.13 -0.66
CA ALA A 595 31.29 1.10 -1.27
C ALA A 595 30.14 1.46 -0.32
N PHE A 596 29.65 0.49 0.46
CA PHE A 596 28.61 0.75 1.46
C PHE A 596 29.10 1.59 2.64
N ILE A 597 30.26 1.27 3.23
CA ILE A 597 30.92 2.10 4.25
C ILE A 597 31.09 3.54 3.76
N ARG A 598 31.60 3.72 2.53
CA ARG A 598 31.78 5.05 1.93
C ARG A 598 30.47 5.82 1.82
N ALA A 599 29.40 5.17 1.36
CA ALA A 599 28.08 5.78 1.28
C ALA A 599 27.56 6.20 2.67
N ARG A 600 27.73 5.35 3.69
CA ARG A 600 27.31 5.65 5.07
C ARG A 600 28.12 6.79 5.70
N LEU A 601 29.43 6.83 5.48
CA LEU A 601 30.28 7.95 5.92
C LEU A 601 29.92 9.25 5.20
N PHE A 602 29.58 9.18 3.92
CA PHE A 602 29.08 10.33 3.17
C PHE A 602 27.75 10.85 3.73
N ASP A 603 26.83 9.96 4.12
CA ASP A 603 25.59 10.36 4.80
C ASP A 603 25.87 11.09 6.11
N MET A 604 26.82 10.60 6.91
CA MET A 604 27.27 11.27 8.14
C MET A 604 27.88 12.65 7.86
N LEU A 605 28.66 12.75 6.77
CA LEU A 605 29.25 14.01 6.32
C LEU A 605 28.18 15.05 5.99
N ILE A 606 27.14 14.70 5.24
CA ILE A 606 26.07 15.65 4.87
C ILE A 606 24.96 15.78 5.93
N GLY A 607 25.00 14.96 6.99
CA GLY A 607 24.02 15.03 8.08
C GLY A 607 22.68 14.37 7.77
N ASP A 608 22.63 13.46 6.79
CA ASP A 608 21.39 12.80 6.39
C ASP A 608 21.06 11.61 7.31
N TRP A 609 19.99 11.76 8.08
CA TRP A 609 19.61 10.85 9.16
C TRP A 609 18.55 9.80 8.76
N ASP A 610 17.97 9.91 7.56
CA ASP A 610 16.88 9.05 7.11
C ASP A 610 17.39 8.01 6.12
N ARG A 611 17.88 6.89 6.67
CA ARG A 611 18.63 5.86 5.92
C ARG A 611 18.10 4.45 6.10
N HIS A 612 16.77 4.31 6.04
CA HIS A 612 16.08 3.02 6.01
C HIS A 612 16.22 2.31 4.65
N GLY A 613 15.78 1.05 4.56
CA GLY A 613 16.00 0.17 3.40
C GLY A 613 15.53 0.72 2.05
N ASP A 614 14.47 1.53 2.01
CA ASP A 614 13.93 2.09 0.76
C ASP A 614 14.81 3.18 0.16
N GLN A 615 15.71 3.74 0.98
CA GLN A 615 16.67 4.77 0.60
C GLN A 615 17.87 4.21 -0.17
N TRP A 616 17.84 2.89 -0.44
CA TRP A 616 18.86 2.18 -1.18
C TRP A 616 18.26 1.46 -2.38
N ARG A 617 19.00 1.47 -3.47
CA ARG A 617 18.95 0.46 -4.52
C ARG A 617 20.31 -0.20 -4.62
N TRP A 618 20.36 -1.37 -5.25
CA TRP A 618 21.56 -2.19 -5.30
C TRP A 618 21.86 -2.56 -6.74
N ALA A 619 22.96 -2.02 -7.25
CA ALA A 619 23.45 -2.33 -8.58
C ALA A 619 24.16 -3.70 -8.56
N GLU A 620 23.55 -4.70 -9.18
CA GLU A 620 24.12 -6.04 -9.34
C GLU A 620 25.17 -6.03 -10.45
N ILE A 621 26.39 -6.50 -10.16
CA ILE A 621 27.47 -6.60 -11.13
C ILE A 621 28.01 -8.02 -11.12
N LYS A 622 27.87 -8.72 -12.25
CA LYS A 622 28.38 -10.05 -12.48
C LYS A 622 29.89 -10.02 -12.69
N GLN A 623 30.59 -10.79 -11.86
CA GLN A 623 32.04 -10.96 -11.95
C GLN A 623 32.40 -12.10 -12.92
N ALA A 624 33.61 -12.05 -13.46
CA ALA A 624 34.11 -13.08 -14.38
C ALA A 624 34.18 -14.48 -13.74
N ASN A 625 34.34 -14.57 -12.42
CA ASN A 625 34.35 -15.83 -11.66
C ASN A 625 32.94 -16.39 -11.38
N GLY A 626 31.87 -15.70 -11.79
CA GLY A 626 30.49 -16.08 -11.54
C GLY A 626 29.86 -15.49 -10.28
N ASP A 627 30.62 -14.80 -9.43
CA ASP A 627 30.10 -14.06 -8.29
C ASP A 627 29.24 -12.87 -8.76
N ARG A 628 28.33 -12.42 -7.90
CA ARG A 628 27.46 -11.27 -8.14
C ARG A 628 27.65 -10.26 -7.02
N ILE A 629 28.20 -9.10 -7.34
CA ILE A 629 28.51 -8.05 -6.36
C ILE A 629 27.46 -6.95 -6.44
N PHE A 630 26.83 -6.66 -5.32
CA PHE A 630 25.87 -5.58 -5.17
C PHE A 630 26.56 -4.32 -4.67
N LYS A 631 26.54 -3.26 -5.49
CA LYS A 631 26.98 -1.91 -5.10
C LYS A 631 25.80 -1.06 -4.63
N PRO A 632 25.95 -0.30 -3.55
CA PRO A 632 24.89 0.55 -3.05
C PRO A 632 24.69 1.77 -3.96
N VAL A 633 23.43 2.06 -4.23
CA VAL A 633 22.95 3.25 -4.94
C VAL A 633 22.00 3.99 -4.01
N PRO A 634 22.51 4.90 -3.15
CA PRO A 634 21.68 5.76 -2.32
C PRO A 634 20.72 6.58 -3.18
N ARG A 635 19.49 6.72 -2.71
CA ARG A 635 18.47 7.60 -3.28
C ARG A 635 17.92 8.51 -2.19
N ASP A 636 17.23 9.56 -2.64
CA ASP A 636 16.41 10.43 -1.80
C ASP A 636 17.15 11.00 -0.55
N ARG A 637 17.89 12.08 -0.79
CA ARG A 637 18.71 12.77 0.21
C ARG A 637 18.05 14.04 0.74
N ASP A 638 16.74 13.98 0.94
CA ASP A 638 15.90 15.13 1.31
C ASP A 638 16.17 15.62 2.76
N GLN A 639 16.89 14.84 3.59
CA GLN A 639 17.25 15.21 4.97
C GLN A 639 18.71 15.69 5.11
N ALA A 640 19.43 15.89 4.01
CA ALA A 640 20.75 16.48 4.07
C ALA A 640 20.70 17.90 4.67
N PHE A 641 21.69 18.20 5.52
CA PHE A 641 21.85 19.49 6.19
C PHE A 641 20.67 19.91 7.10
N SER A 642 19.91 18.98 7.70
CA SER A 642 18.77 19.33 8.57
C SER A 642 19.11 20.32 9.70
N ASN A 643 18.19 21.23 9.98
CA ASN A 643 18.26 22.31 10.96
C ASN A 643 17.00 22.36 11.85
N PHE A 644 16.93 21.46 12.84
CA PHE A 644 15.87 21.47 13.86
C PHE A 644 16.24 22.37 15.06
N ASP A 645 16.42 23.66 14.81
CA ASP A 645 16.71 24.67 15.85
C ASP A 645 15.46 25.05 16.69
N GLY A 646 15.58 26.05 17.56
CA GLY A 646 14.48 26.50 18.42
C GLY A 646 14.50 25.95 19.85
N ASN A 647 13.91 26.72 20.77
CA ASN A 647 13.95 26.42 22.21
C ASN A 647 13.19 25.14 22.56
N LEU A 648 12.09 24.84 21.87
CA LEU A 648 11.33 23.62 22.12
C LEU A 648 12.13 22.37 21.76
N PHE A 649 12.69 22.32 20.54
CA PHE A 649 13.52 21.19 20.12
C PHE A 649 14.78 21.06 20.99
N ASN A 650 15.38 22.18 21.42
CA ASN A 650 16.48 22.17 22.38
C ASN A 650 16.09 21.54 23.72
N ALA A 651 14.89 21.82 24.24
CA ALA A 651 14.39 21.21 25.46
C ALA A 651 14.09 19.72 25.25
N LEU A 652 13.42 19.36 24.15
CA LEU A 652 13.09 17.98 23.81
C LEU A 652 14.35 17.11 23.74
N ARG A 653 15.40 17.56 23.05
CA ARG A 653 16.68 16.86 22.94
C ARG A 653 17.34 16.58 24.29
N LYS A 654 17.18 17.48 25.26
CA LYS A 654 17.71 17.31 26.63
C LYS A 654 16.89 16.31 27.46
N MET A 655 15.58 16.22 27.20
CA MET A 655 14.66 15.39 28.01
C MET A 655 14.45 13.99 27.43
N VAL A 656 14.45 13.87 26.10
CA VAL A 656 14.08 12.64 25.37
C VAL A 656 15.21 12.26 24.42
N GLY A 657 15.95 11.21 24.78
CA GLY A 657 17.11 10.75 24.00
C GLY A 657 16.81 10.55 22.52
N ALA A 658 15.68 9.92 22.19
CA ALA A 658 15.27 9.66 20.80
C ALA A 658 15.14 10.92 19.93
N SER A 659 14.80 12.06 20.51
CA SER A 659 14.66 13.32 19.77
C SER A 659 15.99 13.92 19.30
N ASN A 660 17.13 13.38 19.74
CA ASN A 660 18.46 13.77 19.26
C ASN A 660 18.72 13.40 17.79
N GLN A 661 17.83 12.62 17.17
CA GLN A 661 17.82 12.41 15.72
C GLN A 661 17.52 13.71 14.97
N PHE A 662 16.61 14.54 15.51
CA PHE A 662 16.27 15.87 15.00
C PHE A 662 17.30 16.88 15.49
N GLN A 663 18.51 16.84 14.94
CA GLN A 663 19.61 17.72 15.32
C GLN A 663 19.77 18.90 14.36
N VAL A 664 20.58 19.87 14.78
CA VAL A 664 21.03 20.98 13.94
C VAL A 664 22.33 20.57 13.26
N TYR A 665 22.43 20.77 11.95
CA TYR A 665 23.66 20.51 11.20
C TYR A 665 24.80 21.41 11.69
N ASP A 666 25.96 20.80 11.92
CA ASP A 666 27.10 21.41 12.61
C ASP A 666 28.42 20.76 12.17
N ASP A 667 29.56 21.42 12.37
CA ASP A 667 30.88 20.85 12.04
C ASP A 667 31.21 19.59 12.86
N ASN A 668 30.66 19.49 14.06
CA ASN A 668 30.83 18.37 14.97
C ASN A 668 29.53 17.55 15.07
N LEU A 669 29.61 16.29 14.65
CA LEU A 669 28.51 15.33 14.80
C LEU A 669 28.48 14.76 16.23
N LYS A 670 27.78 15.46 17.11
CA LYS A 670 27.65 15.07 18.54
C LYS A 670 26.82 13.81 18.72
N ASN A 671 25.62 13.76 18.12
CA ASN A 671 24.63 12.71 18.33
C ASN A 671 24.71 11.59 17.28
N LEU A 672 25.92 11.04 17.08
CA LEU A 672 26.21 10.03 16.07
C LEU A 672 25.28 8.80 16.12
N LYS A 673 25.01 8.29 17.34
CA LYS A 673 24.10 7.16 17.56
C LYS A 673 22.70 7.43 17.03
N TRP A 674 22.15 8.61 17.35
CA TRP A 674 20.76 8.94 17.03
C TRP A 674 20.58 9.28 15.55
N MET A 675 21.58 9.93 14.94
CA MET A 675 21.60 10.18 13.51
C MET A 675 21.50 8.87 12.69
N ASN A 676 22.17 7.81 13.15
CA ASN A 676 22.25 6.55 12.41
C ASN A 676 21.17 5.53 12.83
N ASN A 677 20.17 5.92 13.63
CA ASN A 677 19.17 4.99 14.14
C ASN A 677 18.35 4.31 13.01
N ALA A 678 18.13 5.00 11.89
CA ALA A 678 17.44 4.44 10.73
C ALA A 678 18.29 3.44 9.92
N GLY A 679 19.62 3.64 9.89
CA GLY A 679 20.55 2.83 9.08
C GLY A 679 21.22 1.68 9.84
N ILE A 680 21.30 1.74 11.17
CA ILE A 680 22.12 0.81 11.97
C ILE A 680 21.76 -0.67 11.77
N THR A 681 20.49 -1.00 11.56
CA THR A 681 20.07 -2.39 11.31
C THR A 681 20.63 -2.89 9.99
N LEU A 682 20.57 -2.09 8.93
CA LEU A 682 21.13 -2.43 7.63
C LEU A 682 22.66 -2.53 7.70
N ASP A 683 23.30 -1.56 8.35
CA ASP A 683 24.75 -1.52 8.58
C ASP A 683 25.25 -2.79 9.26
N ARG A 684 24.62 -3.20 10.37
CA ARG A 684 24.98 -4.44 11.09
C ARG A 684 24.69 -5.72 10.30
N THR A 685 23.73 -5.68 9.37
CA THR A 685 23.34 -6.84 8.59
C THR A 685 24.27 -7.04 7.39
N LEU A 686 24.75 -5.96 6.77
CA LEU A 686 25.56 -6.03 5.55
C LEU A 686 27.07 -5.97 5.81
N LEU A 687 27.53 -5.22 6.82
CA LEU A 687 28.95 -4.97 7.07
C LEU A 687 29.57 -5.99 8.04
N LYS A 688 29.40 -7.28 7.73
CA LYS A 688 29.80 -8.37 8.63
C LYS A 688 31.32 -8.59 8.68
N ASN A 689 32.04 -8.19 7.64
CA ASN A 689 33.48 -8.45 7.50
C ASN A 689 34.32 -7.17 7.60
N SER A 690 33.69 -5.99 7.66
CA SER A 690 34.40 -4.72 7.76
C SER A 690 35.24 -4.58 9.03
N THR A 691 36.39 -3.93 8.89
CA THR A 691 37.32 -3.60 10.00
C THR A 691 37.37 -2.10 10.25
N LEU A 692 37.86 -1.67 11.42
CA LEU A 692 38.06 -0.25 11.70
C LEU A 692 38.98 0.41 10.65
N GLU A 693 39.98 -0.34 10.16
CA GLU A 693 40.89 0.10 9.11
C GLU A 693 40.16 0.38 7.80
N ASP A 694 39.16 -0.43 7.41
CA ASP A 694 38.32 -0.17 6.23
C ASP A 694 37.53 1.13 6.39
N TRP A 695 36.93 1.35 7.57
CA TRP A 695 36.20 2.59 7.88
C TRP A 695 37.09 3.82 7.86
N LEU A 696 38.30 3.74 8.43
CA LEU A 696 39.25 4.83 8.41
C LEU A 696 39.77 5.11 6.98
N ALA A 697 40.00 4.06 6.19
CA ALA A 697 40.45 4.21 4.80
C ALA A 697 39.42 4.94 3.94
N GLU A 698 38.13 4.54 4.01
CA GLU A 698 37.06 5.22 3.27
C GLU A 698 36.82 6.64 3.80
N ALA A 699 36.94 6.89 5.11
CA ALA A 699 36.85 8.24 5.67
C ALA A 699 37.97 9.16 5.16
N THR A 700 39.20 8.66 5.08
CA THR A 700 40.35 9.40 4.53
C THR A 700 40.18 9.64 3.03
N GLN A 701 39.66 8.67 2.27
CA GLN A 701 39.38 8.85 0.85
C GLN A 701 38.40 10.00 0.62
N ILE A 702 37.27 10.04 1.35
CA ILE A 702 36.28 11.11 1.24
C ILE A 702 36.90 12.46 1.64
N GLN A 703 37.69 12.47 2.71
CA GLN A 703 38.38 13.69 3.17
C GLN A 703 39.31 14.27 2.10
N GLN A 704 39.98 13.43 1.32
CA GLN A 704 40.91 13.85 0.25
C GLN A 704 40.19 14.23 -1.04
N SER A 705 39.11 13.53 -1.39
CA SER A 705 38.43 13.71 -2.68
C SER A 705 37.38 14.83 -2.65
N VAL A 706 36.69 15.02 -1.52
CA VAL A 706 35.75 16.13 -1.30
C VAL A 706 36.52 17.40 -0.94
N THR A 707 37.22 17.98 -1.91
CA THR A 707 38.05 19.18 -1.73
C THR A 707 37.24 20.46 -1.47
N ASP A 708 37.91 21.52 -1.02
CA ASP A 708 37.27 22.84 -0.89
C ASP A 708 36.70 23.34 -2.22
N THR A 709 37.39 23.05 -3.32
CA THR A 709 36.93 23.38 -4.67
C THR A 709 35.67 22.59 -5.02
N SER A 710 35.63 21.27 -4.79
CA SER A 710 34.44 20.47 -5.10
C SER A 710 33.23 20.89 -4.26
N ILE A 711 33.43 21.25 -2.99
CA ILE A 711 32.39 21.83 -2.13
C ILE A 711 31.85 23.13 -2.75
N GLN A 712 32.73 24.06 -3.13
CA GLN A 712 32.28 25.31 -3.74
C GLN A 712 31.56 25.10 -5.07
N THR A 713 32.05 24.19 -5.91
CA THR A 713 31.38 23.81 -7.16
C THR A 713 29.98 23.24 -6.90
N ALA A 714 29.85 22.33 -5.93
CA ALA A 714 28.57 21.74 -5.57
C ALA A 714 27.51 22.78 -5.16
N PHE A 715 27.87 23.71 -4.28
CA PHE A 715 26.93 24.74 -3.82
C PHE A 715 26.67 25.83 -4.87
N SER A 716 27.57 26.03 -5.84
CA SER A 716 27.34 26.93 -6.98
C SER A 716 26.21 26.48 -7.91
N LYS A 717 25.76 25.22 -7.82
CA LYS A 717 24.62 24.65 -8.56
C LYS A 717 23.26 24.98 -7.95
N LEU A 718 23.23 25.50 -6.72
CA LEU A 718 21.99 26.00 -6.14
C LEU A 718 21.50 27.23 -6.93
N PRO A 719 20.19 27.53 -6.95
CA PRO A 719 19.69 28.79 -7.50
C PRO A 719 20.45 30.00 -6.94
N SER A 720 20.84 30.93 -7.80
CA SER A 720 21.68 32.07 -7.41
C SER A 720 21.07 32.91 -6.29
N GLU A 721 19.74 32.97 -6.25
CA GLU A 721 18.94 33.72 -5.29
C GLU A 721 19.01 33.16 -3.86
N ILE A 722 19.51 31.93 -3.68
CA ILE A 722 19.67 31.28 -2.36
C ILE A 722 21.15 31.05 -1.98
N GLN A 723 22.10 31.47 -2.82
CA GLN A 723 23.53 31.42 -2.51
C GLN A 723 23.93 32.59 -1.59
N GLY A 724 23.39 32.59 -0.36
CA GLY A 724 23.63 33.62 0.65
C GLY A 724 24.23 33.08 1.95
N SER A 725 24.06 33.83 3.04
CA SER A 725 24.68 33.54 4.33
C SER A 725 24.35 32.16 4.91
N GLU A 726 23.12 31.65 4.70
CA GLU A 726 22.73 30.31 5.14
C GLU A 726 23.51 29.22 4.39
N THR A 727 23.71 29.40 3.08
CA THR A 727 24.52 28.51 2.24
C THR A 727 25.99 28.56 2.66
N ASP A 728 26.53 29.75 2.92
CA ASP A 728 27.91 29.93 3.39
C ASP A 728 28.15 29.22 4.73
N GLU A 729 27.18 29.30 5.66
CA GLU A 729 27.26 28.62 6.95
C GLU A 729 27.31 27.09 6.79
N ILE A 730 26.48 26.53 5.89
CA ILE A 730 26.50 25.09 5.57
C ILE A 730 27.86 24.69 5.00
N ILE A 731 28.42 25.48 4.08
CA ILE A 731 29.74 25.23 3.49
C ILE A 731 30.82 25.18 4.57
N GLN A 732 30.84 26.13 5.51
CA GLN A 732 31.83 26.14 6.59
C GLN A 732 31.69 24.91 7.49
N LYS A 733 30.45 24.56 7.88
CA LYS A 733 30.17 23.38 8.71
C LYS A 733 30.55 22.08 7.99
N LEU A 734 30.28 21.96 6.70
CA LEU A 734 30.66 20.81 5.89
C LEU A 734 32.17 20.63 5.82
N LYS A 735 32.93 21.72 5.63
CA LYS A 735 34.41 21.68 5.65
C LYS A 735 34.94 21.21 7.00
N GLY A 736 34.39 21.73 8.09
CA GLY A 736 34.76 21.32 9.45
C GLY A 736 34.45 19.84 9.69
N ARG A 737 33.25 19.38 9.31
CA ARG A 737 32.83 17.98 9.47
C ARG A 737 33.65 17.01 8.62
N ARG A 738 33.99 17.37 7.38
CA ARG A 738 34.95 16.62 6.54
C ARG A 738 36.31 16.47 7.23
N GLY A 739 36.77 17.52 7.92
CA GLY A 739 37.99 17.47 8.74
C GLY A 739 37.92 16.42 9.86
N ASN A 740 36.74 16.25 10.46
CA ASN A 740 36.49 15.33 11.57
C ASN A 740 36.08 13.91 11.14
N LEU A 741 35.96 13.62 9.83
CA LEU A 741 35.37 12.37 9.34
C LEU A 741 36.08 11.09 9.83
N PRO A 742 37.42 11.03 9.97
CA PRO A 742 38.08 9.87 10.59
C PRO A 742 37.72 9.64 12.07
N ASP A 743 37.43 10.70 12.84
CA ASP A 743 36.93 10.55 14.21
C ASP A 743 35.50 10.02 14.22
N ILE A 744 34.66 10.53 13.32
CA ILE A 744 33.28 10.05 13.14
C ILE A 744 33.28 8.56 12.82
N ALA A 745 34.13 8.12 11.88
CA ALA A 745 34.29 6.72 11.51
C ALA A 745 34.69 5.85 12.72
N ARG A 746 35.69 6.28 13.49
CA ARG A 746 36.17 5.55 14.68
C ARG A 746 35.12 5.44 15.78
N ARG A 747 34.30 6.48 15.97
CA ARG A 747 33.24 6.48 17.00
C ARG A 747 32.00 5.69 16.57
N TYR A 748 31.82 5.49 15.26
CA TYR A 748 30.68 4.75 14.73
C TYR A 748 30.89 3.25 14.74
N TYR A 749 32.07 2.81 14.29
CA TYR A 749 32.53 1.42 14.40
C TYR A 749 32.63 0.98 15.86
#